data_AF-A0A3B9LSJ3-F1
#
_entry.id   AF-A0A3B9LSJ3-F1
#
_cell.length_a   1.000
_cell.length_b   1.000
_cell.length_c   1.000
_cell.angle_alpha   90.00
_cell.angle_beta   90.00
_cell.angle_gamma   90.00
#
_symmetry.space_group_name_H-M   'P 1'
#
loop_
_entity.id
_entity.type
_entity.pdbx_description
1 polymer ?
#
loop_
_entity_poly.entity_id
_entity_poly.type
_entity_poly.pdbx_seq_one_letter_code
_entity_poly.pdbx_strand_id
1 'polypeptide(L)'
;MSSQVPRLNRVGVTVLIATSVSVLLPMNETRAQTAEEHASHHPDEAATVTQPGASPAAKTGGMGDMGEMMKGMGKPPPKELYPSLMALPELAPEQRKQVEGQADERMHAGSVLMGQALDSLNAGTQSGDYAAMQEAATHLREGIAQLESGIAARRALAEGRAPREVALAWFKREMNLSLGAAPAPHGPLGVTPFHVFTMVLLIAFALAMLAMYFFKMRRAAALFGRIEADKGSRPPGAAPELAGGKPPPEDKPPPGDKPPPGGKPPAGKIPPFGGAAAAAVPGGGATNVKDKPSAPSIAEGSPASPATPPTVSEAASAAPMTANWRGQLRVGSIVKETPNVKTFRLLPSPNDRFLPFTFVPGQFLNLAFWIGGARMNRSYSISSSPTQREYVDLTVRREPRGAVSRHIDDLLKVDDKIEAGGPVGKFTFTGTEADCIVLISGGVGITPMVSITRYLTERAWSGDIFFIYACRTPADFIFVSEIAALQRRNPKLHVAVTMSRAEGTDWKGPRGHLTKELLTQTVPDLASRRIHLCGPPSMMDSTKAILTELGVPPNQVKTEAFGTPKPSPAAAGTTAKPTAPATGPLVTFSKNNKSSKIHVDQTILELSEELGIGIEFSCRVGTCGVCKVKMTSGEVEMAVEDALDPDDKTNGIILACQAKPKAEVTVEA
;
A
#
# COMPACT_ATOMS: atom_id res chain seq x y z
N MET A 1 -17.79 39.93 40.70
CA MET A 1 -17.31 40.60 41.93
C MET A 1 -17.56 39.62 43.07
N SER A 2 -16.53 39.04 43.68
CA SER A 2 -15.72 39.61 44.78
C SER A 2 -16.43 39.46 46.13
N SER A 3 -15.80 39.02 47.22
CA SER A 3 -14.48 38.37 47.41
C SER A 3 -14.39 37.94 48.89
N GLN A 4 -13.76 36.80 49.21
CA GLN A 4 -12.86 36.72 50.37
C GLN A 4 -12.03 35.43 50.45
N VAL A 5 -10.74 35.64 50.72
CA VAL A 5 -9.67 34.68 51.04
C VAL A 5 -8.75 35.49 51.96
N PRO A 6 -8.39 35.03 53.19
CA PRO A 6 -7.10 34.31 53.29
C PRO A 6 -6.88 33.32 54.47
N ARG A 7 -6.05 32.31 54.17
CA ARG A 7 -4.94 31.73 54.98
C ARG A 7 -5.17 31.19 56.41
N LEU A 8 -4.63 29.99 56.63
CA LEU A 8 -3.72 29.71 57.77
C LEU A 8 -2.56 28.81 57.29
N ASN A 9 -1.51 28.58 58.10
CA ASN A 9 -0.26 27.95 57.67
C ASN A 9 0.55 27.33 58.85
N ARG A 10 1.27 26.20 58.63
CA ARG A 10 2.24 25.52 59.56
C ARG A 10 1.64 24.95 60.88
N VAL A 11 2.15 23.94 61.61
CA VAL A 11 3.26 22.92 61.59
C VAL A 11 2.65 21.59 62.15
N GLY A 12 3.12 20.33 62.05
CA GLY A 12 4.25 19.65 61.39
C GLY A 12 5.02 18.69 62.35
N VAL A 13 5.23 17.42 61.99
CA VAL A 13 5.96 16.36 62.78
C VAL A 13 6.69 15.45 61.76
N THR A 14 8.03 15.42 61.62
CA THR A 14 9.12 14.80 62.45
C THR A 14 9.37 13.30 62.20
N VAL A 15 10.59 12.95 61.72
CA VAL A 15 11.49 11.80 62.05
C VAL A 15 12.49 11.56 60.88
N LEU A 16 13.76 11.21 61.18
CA LEU A 16 14.85 10.96 60.22
C LEU A 16 15.98 10.13 60.92
N ILE A 17 16.86 9.43 60.16
CA ILE A 17 18.11 8.73 60.60
C ILE A 17 17.82 7.34 61.29
N ALA A 18 18.56 6.22 61.12
CA ALA A 18 19.96 5.98 60.69
C ALA A 18 20.25 4.65 59.90
N THR A 19 21.23 4.74 58.97
CA THR A 19 22.36 3.83 58.63
C THR A 19 22.38 2.28 58.77
N SER A 20 22.61 1.62 57.62
CA SER A 20 23.77 0.73 57.25
C SER A 20 24.06 -0.65 57.91
N VAL A 21 24.34 -1.68 57.07
CA VAL A 21 25.62 -2.45 56.94
C VAL A 21 25.50 -3.69 55.99
N SER A 22 26.59 -4.01 55.29
CA SER A 22 27.04 -5.18 54.45
C SER A 22 26.23 -6.51 54.43
N VAL A 23 26.29 -7.40 53.42
CA VAL A 23 27.44 -7.98 52.64
C VAL A 23 26.99 -8.48 51.25
N LEU A 24 27.89 -8.52 50.24
CA LEU A 24 27.77 -9.32 49.01
C LEU A 24 28.76 -10.51 49.00
N LEU A 25 28.32 -11.66 48.48
CA LEU A 25 29.17 -12.69 47.85
C LEU A 25 28.41 -13.36 46.69
N PRO A 26 29.04 -13.67 45.55
CA PRO A 26 28.40 -14.34 44.42
C PRO A 26 28.53 -15.87 44.49
N MET A 27 27.58 -16.60 43.87
CA MET A 27 27.78 -17.99 43.48
C MET A 27 27.98 -18.07 41.96
N ASN A 28 28.93 -18.89 41.53
CA ASN A 28 29.37 -19.01 40.14
C ASN A 28 29.44 -20.50 39.75
N GLU A 29 28.47 -20.97 38.97
CA GLU A 29 28.50 -22.30 38.36
C GLU A 29 28.18 -22.22 36.86
N THR A 30 29.23 -22.12 36.05
CA THR A 30 29.17 -22.38 34.62
C THR A 30 29.32 -23.88 34.37
N ARG A 31 28.19 -24.59 34.19
CA ARG A 31 28.23 -25.98 33.72
C ARG A 31 28.42 -26.00 32.20
N ALA A 32 29.65 -26.22 31.75
CA ALA A 32 29.93 -26.51 30.34
C ALA A 32 29.38 -27.91 29.96
N GLN A 33 28.84 -28.02 28.74
CA GLN A 33 28.75 -29.30 28.03
C GLN A 33 29.97 -29.43 27.11
N THR A 34 30.54 -30.63 27.03
CA THR A 34 31.79 -30.90 26.31
C THR A 34 31.54 -31.25 24.84
N ALA A 35 32.59 -31.20 24.02
CA ALA A 35 32.51 -31.36 22.56
C ALA A 35 32.18 -32.79 22.07
N GLU A 36 31.86 -33.73 22.97
CA GLU A 36 31.62 -35.15 22.64
C GLU A 36 30.16 -35.44 22.28
N GLU A 37 29.18 -34.66 22.77
CA GLU A 37 27.76 -34.85 22.41
C GLU A 37 27.44 -34.50 20.94
N HIS A 38 28.39 -33.91 20.20
CA HIS A 38 28.23 -33.55 18.78
C HIS A 38 28.90 -34.55 17.81
N ALA A 39 29.64 -35.54 18.32
CA ALA A 39 30.35 -36.55 17.51
C ALA A 39 29.49 -37.79 17.16
N SER A 40 28.30 -37.90 17.74
CA SER A 40 27.43 -39.08 17.68
C SER A 40 26.60 -39.25 16.39
N HIS A 41 26.63 -38.28 15.48
CA HIS A 41 25.69 -38.21 14.34
C HIS A 41 26.31 -38.40 12.94
N HIS A 42 27.63 -38.46 12.81
CA HIS A 42 28.32 -38.72 11.53
C HIS A 42 29.57 -39.59 11.74
N PRO A 43 29.50 -40.91 11.49
CA PRO A 43 30.70 -41.76 11.43
C PRO A 43 31.41 -41.58 10.08
N ASP A 44 32.73 -41.40 10.12
CA ASP A 44 33.60 -41.44 8.95
C ASP A 44 33.79 -42.88 8.43
N GLU A 45 34.11 -43.02 7.13
CA GLU A 45 34.84 -44.17 6.60
C GLU A 45 35.89 -43.69 5.61
N ALA A 46 37.09 -44.31 5.61
CA ALA A 46 38.29 -43.70 5.06
C ALA A 46 39.16 -44.64 4.20
N ALA A 47 39.67 -44.07 3.10
CA ALA A 47 40.91 -44.41 2.38
C ALA A 47 41.09 -45.82 1.77
N THR A 48 41.41 -45.85 0.47
CA THR A 48 42.48 -46.72 -0.08
C THR A 48 43.00 -46.17 -1.42
N VAL A 49 44.13 -46.70 -1.93
CA VAL A 49 44.96 -46.10 -2.99
C VAL A 49 45.38 -47.14 -4.04
N THR A 50 45.31 -46.83 -5.35
CA THR A 50 46.19 -47.43 -6.39
C THR A 50 46.13 -46.71 -7.76
N GLN A 51 47.13 -46.99 -8.61
CA GLN A 51 47.37 -46.57 -10.02
C GLN A 51 48.32 -47.62 -10.67
N PRO A 52 48.70 -47.58 -11.98
CA PRO A 52 48.19 -46.84 -13.16
C PRO A 52 47.92 -47.77 -14.40
N GLY A 53 47.54 -47.24 -15.58
CA GLY A 53 47.51 -48.06 -16.82
C GLY A 53 47.08 -47.39 -18.15
N ALA A 54 48.00 -47.42 -19.13
CA ALA A 54 48.00 -47.05 -20.57
C ALA A 54 46.72 -46.95 -21.46
N SER A 55 46.87 -46.17 -22.55
CA SER A 55 46.04 -46.11 -23.80
C SER A 55 46.65 -47.03 -24.92
N PRO A 56 46.16 -47.15 -26.20
CA PRO A 56 45.14 -46.33 -26.91
C PRO A 56 44.19 -47.01 -27.94
N ALA A 57 43.28 -46.18 -28.51
CA ALA A 57 42.71 -46.18 -29.87
C ALA A 57 41.74 -47.28 -30.37
N ALA A 58 40.49 -46.89 -30.73
CA ALA A 58 40.02 -46.70 -32.12
C ALA A 58 38.46 -46.63 -32.26
N LYS A 59 37.98 -45.82 -33.22
CA LYS A 59 36.69 -45.79 -33.99
C LYS A 59 35.52 -46.71 -33.53
N THR A 60 34.24 -46.32 -33.53
CA THR A 60 33.48 -45.47 -34.48
C THR A 60 32.41 -44.58 -33.80
N GLY A 61 31.76 -43.67 -34.54
CA GLY A 61 30.85 -42.66 -33.98
C GLY A 61 29.37 -43.06 -33.82
N GLY A 62 28.67 -42.30 -32.99
CA GLY A 62 27.23 -42.39 -32.70
C GLY A 62 26.96 -41.87 -31.28
N MET A 63 25.97 -40.98 -31.10
CA MET A 63 25.57 -40.32 -29.83
C MET A 63 26.69 -39.55 -29.09
N GLY A 64 26.64 -38.22 -29.20
CA GLY A 64 27.61 -37.31 -28.58
C GLY A 64 26.99 -36.07 -27.92
N ASP A 65 25.93 -36.25 -27.13
CA ASP A 65 25.24 -35.14 -26.42
C ASP A 65 24.71 -35.54 -25.02
N MET A 66 25.45 -36.37 -24.28
CA MET A 66 25.23 -36.63 -22.84
C MET A 66 26.53 -36.73 -22.03
N GLY A 67 27.69 -36.49 -22.67
CA GLY A 67 29.00 -36.69 -22.04
C GLY A 67 29.48 -35.53 -21.15
N GLU A 68 29.07 -34.29 -21.44
CA GLU A 68 29.59 -33.12 -20.72
C GLU A 68 28.84 -32.81 -19.42
N MET A 69 27.55 -33.12 -19.33
CA MET A 69 26.74 -32.91 -18.12
C MET A 69 27.25 -33.70 -16.89
N MET A 70 27.95 -34.82 -17.10
CA MET A 70 28.47 -35.66 -16.01
C MET A 70 29.85 -35.21 -15.47
N LYS A 71 30.51 -34.22 -16.07
CA LYS A 71 31.83 -33.73 -15.59
C LYS A 71 31.78 -32.86 -14.32
N GLY A 72 30.58 -32.43 -13.89
CA GLY A 72 30.40 -31.63 -12.67
C GLY A 72 30.19 -32.46 -11.39
N MET A 73 29.63 -33.66 -11.50
CA MET A 73 29.23 -34.49 -10.35
C MET A 73 30.41 -35.28 -9.77
N GLY A 74 31.22 -34.61 -8.93
CA GLY A 74 32.35 -35.27 -8.25
C GLY A 74 33.31 -34.33 -7.53
N LYS A 75 33.35 -33.04 -7.88
CA LYS A 75 33.92 -32.03 -6.97
C LYS A 75 32.93 -31.83 -5.81
N PRO A 76 33.39 -31.75 -4.54
CA PRO A 76 32.54 -31.20 -3.49
C PRO A 76 32.13 -29.77 -3.88
N PRO A 77 30.91 -29.32 -3.55
CA PRO A 77 30.49 -27.96 -3.88
C PRO A 77 31.50 -26.95 -3.31
N PRO A 78 31.88 -25.90 -4.06
CA PRO A 78 32.91 -24.96 -3.65
C PRO A 78 32.51 -24.37 -2.29
N LYS A 79 33.32 -24.65 -1.26
CA LYS A 79 33.01 -24.30 0.14
C LYS A 79 32.51 -22.86 0.20
N GLU A 80 31.27 -22.68 0.68
CA GLU A 80 30.65 -21.38 0.64
C GLU A 80 31.52 -20.34 1.36
N LEU A 81 31.68 -19.19 0.72
CA LEU A 81 32.57 -18.13 1.18
C LEU A 81 32.08 -17.57 2.53
N TYR A 82 30.76 -17.62 2.74
CA TYR A 82 30.06 -17.06 3.88
C TYR A 82 30.40 -17.74 5.24
N PRO A 83 30.33 -19.08 5.40
CA PRO A 83 30.88 -19.77 6.59
C PRO A 83 32.31 -19.37 6.94
N SER A 84 33.22 -19.35 5.95
CA SER A 84 34.63 -19.00 6.17
C SER A 84 34.82 -17.55 6.60
N LEU A 85 34.03 -16.62 6.04
CA LEU A 85 34.04 -15.22 6.44
C LEU A 85 33.59 -15.05 7.90
N MET A 86 32.59 -15.79 8.38
CA MET A 86 31.98 -15.58 9.72
C MET A 86 32.97 -15.69 10.90
N ALA A 87 34.11 -16.36 10.73
CA ALA A 87 35.17 -16.51 11.73
C ALA A 87 36.33 -15.49 11.59
N LEU A 88 36.21 -14.46 10.74
CA LEU A 88 37.30 -13.53 10.38
C LEU A 88 38.19 -12.97 11.52
N PRO A 89 37.70 -12.67 12.73
CA PRO A 89 38.56 -12.22 13.84
C PRO A 89 39.54 -13.29 14.38
N GLU A 90 39.30 -14.57 14.06
CA GLU A 90 40.00 -15.73 14.62
C GLU A 90 40.77 -16.54 13.55
N LEU A 91 40.70 -16.13 12.27
CA LEU A 91 41.38 -16.82 11.17
C LEU A 91 42.91 -16.65 11.23
N ALA A 92 43.64 -17.76 11.04
CA ALA A 92 45.08 -17.74 10.82
C ALA A 92 45.45 -16.99 9.52
N PRO A 93 46.66 -16.41 9.41
CA PRO A 93 47.10 -15.67 8.21
C PRO A 93 46.97 -16.48 6.91
N GLU A 94 47.24 -17.78 6.97
CA GLU A 94 47.15 -18.73 5.86
C GLU A 94 45.69 -18.94 5.42
N GLN A 95 44.76 -19.04 6.38
CA GLN A 95 43.32 -19.17 6.12
C GLN A 95 42.77 -17.86 5.53
N ARG A 96 43.20 -16.70 6.04
CA ARG A 96 42.84 -15.39 5.49
C ARG A 96 43.25 -15.29 4.01
N LYS A 97 44.49 -15.70 3.69
CA LYS A 97 45.01 -15.75 2.31
C LYS A 97 44.24 -16.73 1.42
N GLN A 98 43.70 -17.82 1.97
CA GLN A 98 42.84 -18.75 1.24
C GLN A 98 41.48 -18.11 0.88
N VAL A 99 40.82 -17.43 1.83
CA VAL A 99 39.54 -16.74 1.57
C VAL A 99 39.74 -15.57 0.60
N GLU A 100 40.88 -14.88 0.65
CA GLU A 100 41.26 -13.86 -0.33
C GLU A 100 41.36 -14.43 -1.76
N GLY A 101 42.01 -15.59 -1.95
CA GLY A 101 42.07 -16.26 -3.25
C GLY A 101 40.71 -16.71 -3.78
N GLN A 102 39.84 -17.24 -2.90
CA GLN A 102 38.47 -17.62 -3.27
C GLN A 102 37.59 -16.41 -3.64
N ALA A 103 37.83 -15.25 -3.02
CA ALA A 103 37.14 -14.02 -3.37
C ALA A 103 37.57 -13.51 -4.77
N ASP A 104 38.87 -13.56 -5.08
CA ASP A 104 39.38 -13.22 -6.42
C ASP A 104 38.86 -14.19 -7.50
N GLU A 105 38.83 -15.49 -7.20
CA GLU A 105 38.29 -16.52 -8.10
C GLU A 105 36.81 -16.25 -8.43
N ARG A 106 35.98 -15.88 -7.45
CA ARG A 106 34.58 -15.46 -7.70
C ARG A 106 34.46 -14.16 -8.50
N MET A 107 35.31 -13.16 -8.24
CA MET A 107 35.32 -11.94 -9.06
C MET A 107 35.68 -12.23 -10.51
N HIS A 108 36.69 -13.07 -10.75
CA HIS A 108 37.13 -13.45 -12.09
C HIS A 108 36.06 -14.29 -12.81
N ALA A 109 35.53 -15.33 -12.16
CA ALA A 109 34.46 -16.17 -12.72
C ALA A 109 33.20 -15.35 -13.05
N GLY A 110 32.80 -14.43 -12.16
CA GLY A 110 31.70 -13.50 -12.41
C GLY A 110 31.94 -12.63 -13.65
N SER A 111 33.13 -12.03 -13.76
CA SER A 111 33.50 -11.21 -14.92
C SER A 111 33.56 -11.99 -16.24
N VAL A 112 34.01 -13.25 -16.22
CA VAL A 112 34.03 -14.12 -17.42
C VAL A 112 32.61 -14.50 -17.84
N LEU A 113 31.76 -14.91 -16.89
CA LEU A 113 30.36 -15.26 -17.14
C LEU A 113 29.55 -14.06 -17.66
N MET A 114 29.81 -12.85 -17.14
CA MET A 114 29.22 -11.61 -17.68
C MET A 114 29.63 -11.34 -19.14
N GLY A 115 30.89 -11.59 -19.51
CA GLY A 115 31.37 -11.47 -20.89
C GLY A 115 30.67 -12.45 -21.83
N GLN A 116 30.69 -13.74 -21.48
CA GLN A 116 30.02 -14.80 -22.24
C GLN A 116 28.51 -14.55 -22.41
N ALA A 117 27.85 -14.04 -21.36
CA ALA A 117 26.45 -13.67 -21.40
C ALA A 117 26.19 -12.47 -22.34
N LEU A 118 27.08 -11.48 -22.40
CA LEU A 118 26.96 -10.36 -23.35
C LEU A 118 27.17 -10.81 -24.80
N ASP A 119 28.14 -11.70 -25.06
CA ASP A 119 28.37 -12.26 -26.40
C ASP A 119 27.16 -13.10 -26.86
N SER A 120 26.62 -13.94 -25.98
CA SER A 120 25.41 -14.73 -26.26
C SER A 120 24.17 -13.85 -26.49
N LEU A 121 24.03 -12.76 -25.72
CA LEU A 121 22.94 -11.79 -25.89
C LEU A 121 23.05 -11.05 -27.23
N ASN A 122 24.27 -10.68 -27.65
CA ASN A 122 24.53 -10.07 -28.95
C ASN A 122 24.23 -11.04 -30.11
N ALA A 123 24.67 -12.29 -30.01
CA ALA A 123 24.38 -13.33 -31.01
C ALA A 123 22.87 -13.63 -31.12
N GLY A 124 22.17 -13.75 -29.99
CA GLY A 124 20.71 -13.87 -29.94
C GLY A 124 20.00 -12.67 -30.58
N THR A 125 20.47 -11.45 -30.29
CA THR A 125 19.93 -10.21 -30.89
C THR A 125 20.10 -10.17 -32.41
N GLN A 126 21.21 -10.68 -32.95
CA GLN A 126 21.46 -10.72 -34.40
C GLN A 126 20.68 -11.84 -35.12
N SER A 127 20.42 -12.96 -34.44
CA SER A 127 19.69 -14.11 -35.00
C SER A 127 18.17 -14.06 -34.78
N GLY A 128 17.69 -13.23 -33.86
CA GLY A 128 16.29 -13.18 -33.44
C GLY A 128 15.89 -14.24 -32.41
N ASP A 129 16.86 -14.95 -31.81
CA ASP A 129 16.58 -15.99 -30.83
C ASP A 129 16.25 -15.41 -29.44
N TYR A 130 14.94 -15.27 -29.18
CA TYR A 130 14.41 -14.79 -27.90
C TYR A 130 14.62 -15.76 -26.73
N ALA A 131 14.87 -17.05 -26.97
CA ALA A 131 15.19 -18.01 -25.91
C ALA A 131 16.64 -17.82 -25.45
N ALA A 132 17.58 -17.80 -26.39
CA ALA A 132 18.99 -17.52 -26.13
C ALA A 132 19.19 -16.15 -25.46
N MET A 133 18.45 -15.11 -25.88
CA MET A 133 18.48 -13.80 -25.22
C MET A 133 18.02 -13.84 -23.75
N GLN A 134 17.01 -14.65 -23.42
CA GLN A 134 16.48 -14.78 -22.06
C GLN A 134 17.38 -15.62 -21.14
N GLU A 135 18.04 -16.64 -21.69
CA GLU A 135 19.06 -17.43 -21.01
C GLU A 135 20.33 -16.59 -20.73
N ALA A 136 20.83 -15.88 -21.75
CA ALA A 136 21.94 -14.93 -21.61
C ALA A 136 21.64 -13.84 -20.56
N ALA A 137 20.43 -13.28 -20.56
CA ALA A 137 19.98 -12.34 -19.53
C ALA A 137 19.89 -12.94 -18.12
N THR A 138 19.94 -14.26 -17.97
CA THR A 138 19.96 -14.97 -16.69
C THR A 138 21.40 -15.23 -16.23
N HIS A 139 22.27 -15.76 -17.09
CA HIS A 139 23.71 -15.88 -16.83
C HIS A 139 24.36 -14.51 -16.50
N LEU A 140 23.91 -13.42 -17.13
CA LEU A 140 24.37 -12.06 -16.80
C LEU A 140 24.08 -11.67 -15.34
N ARG A 141 22.93 -12.08 -14.77
CA ARG A 141 22.58 -11.80 -13.35
C ARG A 141 23.42 -12.66 -12.40
N GLU A 142 23.68 -13.91 -12.76
CA GLU A 142 24.54 -14.80 -11.99
C GLU A 142 25.99 -14.31 -11.94
N GLY A 143 26.54 -13.88 -13.09
CA GLY A 143 27.88 -13.29 -13.14
C GLY A 143 28.02 -12.03 -12.27
N ILE A 144 27.00 -11.16 -12.25
CA ILE A 144 26.93 -10.01 -11.35
C ILE A 144 26.91 -10.47 -9.88
N ALA A 145 26.10 -11.47 -9.52
CA ALA A 145 26.02 -11.96 -8.14
C ALA A 145 27.35 -12.59 -7.65
N GLN A 146 28.04 -13.34 -8.50
CA GLN A 146 29.37 -13.88 -8.20
C GLN A 146 30.38 -12.74 -7.96
N LEU A 147 30.41 -11.75 -8.86
CA LEU A 147 31.28 -10.58 -8.78
C LEU A 147 31.04 -9.76 -7.51
N GLU A 148 29.79 -9.43 -7.18
CA GLU A 148 29.45 -8.70 -5.95
C GLU A 148 29.82 -9.50 -4.69
N SER A 149 29.67 -10.83 -4.69
CA SER A 149 30.05 -11.67 -3.54
C SER A 149 31.56 -11.68 -3.30
N GLY A 150 32.38 -11.72 -4.37
CA GLY A 150 33.83 -11.61 -4.29
C GLY A 150 34.28 -10.23 -3.79
N ILE A 151 33.70 -9.15 -4.33
CA ILE A 151 33.97 -7.77 -3.89
C ILE A 151 33.62 -7.58 -2.41
N ALA A 152 32.46 -8.10 -1.96
CA ALA A 152 32.03 -8.00 -0.56
C ALA A 152 33.00 -8.73 0.40
N ALA A 153 33.48 -9.92 0.00
CA ALA A 153 34.46 -10.68 0.76
C ALA A 153 35.83 -9.96 0.82
N ARG A 154 36.37 -9.55 -0.34
CA ARG A 154 37.61 -8.75 -0.42
C ARG A 154 37.54 -7.49 0.44
N ARG A 155 36.39 -6.82 0.47
CA ARG A 155 36.16 -5.64 1.32
C ARG A 155 36.13 -5.97 2.81
N ALA A 156 35.46 -7.04 3.23
CA ALA A 156 35.47 -7.48 4.63
C ALA A 156 36.90 -7.82 5.11
N LEU A 157 37.65 -8.52 4.26
CA LEU A 157 39.06 -8.86 4.48
C LEU A 157 39.98 -7.63 4.56
N ALA A 158 39.74 -6.60 3.75
CA ALA A 158 40.53 -5.37 3.74
C ALA A 158 40.18 -4.42 4.92
N GLU A 159 38.90 -4.27 5.25
CA GLU A 159 38.46 -3.38 6.34
C GLU A 159 38.65 -3.96 7.74
N GLY A 160 38.99 -5.26 7.86
CA GLY A 160 39.23 -5.94 9.15
C GLY A 160 37.98 -6.02 10.05
N ARG A 161 36.79 -5.83 9.48
CA ARG A 161 35.53 -5.69 10.22
C ARG A 161 34.90 -7.02 10.59
N ALA A 162 34.15 -6.97 11.69
CA ALA A 162 33.00 -7.83 12.01
C ALA A 162 32.37 -8.54 10.79
N PRO A 163 32.66 -9.80 10.41
CA PRO A 163 32.06 -10.38 9.19
C PRO A 163 30.54 -10.44 9.29
N ARG A 164 30.03 -10.67 10.50
CA ARG A 164 28.63 -10.58 10.88
C ARG A 164 28.00 -9.23 10.52
N GLU A 165 28.72 -8.11 10.60
CA GLU A 165 28.19 -6.80 10.21
C GLU A 165 28.12 -6.63 8.70
N VAL A 166 29.13 -7.07 7.96
CA VAL A 166 29.14 -7.03 6.48
C VAL A 166 28.07 -7.97 5.93
N ALA A 167 27.99 -9.19 6.47
CA ALA A 167 26.95 -10.18 6.18
C ALA A 167 25.55 -9.65 6.53
N LEU A 168 25.35 -9.01 7.68
CA LEU A 168 24.08 -8.42 8.06
C LEU A 168 23.73 -7.20 7.20
N ALA A 169 24.70 -6.41 6.75
CA ALA A 169 24.50 -5.26 5.85
C ALA A 169 24.31 -5.67 4.38
N TRP A 170 24.79 -6.84 3.98
CA TRP A 170 24.45 -7.48 2.70
C TRP A 170 23.07 -8.12 2.78
N PHE A 171 22.80 -8.95 3.78
CA PHE A 171 21.49 -9.60 3.99
C PHE A 171 20.36 -8.57 4.19
N LYS A 172 20.58 -7.48 4.92
CA LYS A 172 19.61 -6.38 5.02
C LYS A 172 19.38 -5.67 3.69
N ARG A 173 20.39 -5.59 2.80
CA ARG A 173 20.25 -5.00 1.47
C ARG A 173 19.41 -5.89 0.56
N GLU A 174 19.74 -7.18 0.53
CA GLU A 174 19.06 -8.20 -0.29
C GLU A 174 17.61 -8.42 0.15
N MET A 175 17.38 -8.48 1.47
CA MET A 175 16.04 -8.56 2.07
C MET A 175 15.33 -7.19 2.16
N ASN A 176 15.95 -6.11 1.65
CA ASN A 176 15.43 -4.73 1.66
C ASN A 176 14.94 -4.24 3.05
N LEU A 177 15.67 -4.63 4.11
CA LEU A 177 15.49 -4.21 5.49
C LEU A 177 16.31 -2.94 5.79
N SER A 178 15.74 -1.98 6.50
CA SER A 178 16.37 -0.68 6.71
C SER A 178 17.64 -0.75 7.57
N LEU A 179 18.70 -0.07 7.10
CA LEU A 179 19.91 0.21 7.88
C LEU A 179 19.63 1.40 8.82
N GLY A 180 19.02 1.10 9.97
CA GLY A 180 18.78 2.06 11.05
C GLY A 180 20.05 2.62 11.67
N ALA A 181 19.95 3.82 12.25
CA ALA A 181 21.05 4.66 12.71
C ALA A 181 21.94 4.05 13.81
N ALA A 182 23.10 4.69 14.03
CA ALA A 182 24.03 4.38 15.10
C ALA A 182 23.37 4.44 16.50
N PRO A 183 23.85 3.64 17.48
CA PRO A 183 23.25 3.59 18.82
C PRO A 183 23.36 4.93 19.55
N ALA A 184 22.24 5.38 20.12
CA ALA A 184 22.20 6.53 21.03
C ALA A 184 22.96 6.20 22.34
N PRO A 185 23.57 7.20 23.01
CA PRO A 185 24.36 6.97 24.21
C PRO A 185 23.51 6.33 25.33
N HIS A 186 24.04 5.27 25.92
CA HIS A 186 23.43 4.56 27.04
C HIS A 186 23.54 5.41 28.32
N GLY A 187 22.55 5.30 29.21
CA GLY A 187 22.65 5.87 30.55
C GLY A 187 23.68 5.11 31.42
N PRO A 188 23.98 5.61 32.64
CA PRO A 188 25.00 5.02 33.54
C PRO A 188 24.70 3.60 34.05
N LEU A 189 23.61 2.97 33.60
CA LEU A 189 23.21 1.59 33.89
C LEU A 189 22.95 0.78 32.61
N GLY A 190 23.47 1.20 31.45
CA GLY A 190 23.29 0.51 30.16
C GLY A 190 21.90 0.61 29.53
N VAL A 191 20.87 0.94 30.31
CA VAL A 191 19.48 1.13 29.84
C VAL A 191 19.27 2.52 29.22
N THR A 192 18.33 2.61 28.27
CA THR A 192 17.91 3.89 27.69
C THR A 192 16.87 4.58 28.57
N PRO A 193 16.76 5.93 28.55
CA PRO A 193 15.77 6.65 29.34
C PRO A 193 14.31 6.21 29.08
N PHE A 194 14.02 5.82 27.83
CA PHE A 194 12.72 5.27 27.44
C PHE A 194 12.40 3.92 28.12
N HIS A 195 13.42 3.06 28.30
CA HIS A 195 13.27 1.78 28.98
C HIS A 195 12.98 1.97 30.48
N VAL A 196 13.68 2.92 31.13
CA VAL A 196 13.42 3.28 32.53
C VAL A 196 12.00 3.84 32.68
N PHE A 197 11.57 4.73 31.78
CA PHE A 197 10.21 5.27 31.79
C PHE A 197 9.12 4.19 31.64
N THR A 198 9.29 3.24 30.71
CA THR A 198 8.33 2.14 30.55
C THR A 198 8.33 1.16 31.73
N MET A 199 9.48 0.87 32.35
CA MET A 199 9.52 0.08 33.58
C MET A 199 8.78 0.77 34.74
N VAL A 200 9.00 2.08 34.94
CA VAL A 200 8.28 2.85 35.98
C VAL A 200 6.78 2.88 35.72
N LEU A 201 6.35 3.07 34.47
CA LEU A 201 4.94 3.06 34.07
C LEU A 201 4.27 1.71 34.36
N LEU A 202 4.93 0.60 34.00
CA LEU A 202 4.42 -0.75 34.22
C LEU A 202 4.35 -1.11 35.71
N ILE A 203 5.35 -0.71 36.51
CA ILE A 203 5.33 -0.89 37.97
C ILE A 203 4.18 -0.09 38.60
N ALA A 204 3.99 1.17 38.20
CA ALA A 204 2.88 1.99 38.68
C ALA A 204 1.51 1.39 38.33
N PHE A 205 1.35 0.86 37.11
CA PHE A 205 0.12 0.16 36.70
C PHE A 205 -0.11 -1.14 37.49
N ALA A 206 0.93 -1.94 37.70
CA ALA A 206 0.85 -3.17 38.49
C ALA A 206 0.44 -2.89 39.95
N LEU A 207 1.03 -1.85 40.57
CA LEU A 207 0.67 -1.40 41.92
C LEU A 207 -0.78 -0.88 41.99
N ALA A 208 -1.24 -0.14 40.99
CA ALA A 208 -2.63 0.32 40.91
C ALA A 208 -3.63 -0.86 40.79
N MET A 209 -3.28 -1.88 39.99
CA MET A 209 -4.07 -3.12 39.88
C MET A 209 -4.10 -3.92 41.20
N LEU A 210 -2.96 -4.02 41.90
CA LEU A 210 -2.86 -4.67 43.22
C LEU A 210 -3.69 -3.93 44.28
N ALA A 211 -3.63 -2.59 44.29
CA ALA A 211 -4.47 -1.77 45.17
C ALA A 211 -5.96 -1.94 44.86
N MET A 212 -6.36 -1.90 43.58
CA MET A 212 -7.75 -2.13 43.17
C MET A 212 -8.24 -3.52 43.56
N TYR A 213 -7.40 -4.56 43.40
CA TYR A 213 -7.72 -5.91 43.87
C TYR A 213 -7.92 -5.95 45.40
N PHE A 214 -7.03 -5.33 46.18
CA PHE A 214 -7.16 -5.27 47.64
C PHE A 214 -8.43 -4.52 48.09
N PHE A 215 -8.77 -3.39 47.46
CA PHE A 215 -10.03 -2.67 47.72
C PHE A 215 -11.26 -3.49 47.31
N LYS A 216 -11.20 -4.22 46.18
CA LYS A 216 -12.27 -5.14 45.75
C LYS A 216 -12.47 -6.27 46.76
N MET A 217 -11.39 -6.86 47.28
CA MET A 217 -11.45 -7.92 48.30
C MET A 217 -11.96 -7.40 49.65
N ARG A 218 -11.53 -6.22 50.13
CA ARG A 218 -12.12 -5.58 51.32
C ARG A 218 -13.61 -5.29 51.15
N ARG A 219 -14.04 -4.84 49.96
CA ARG A 219 -15.47 -4.61 49.65
C ARG A 219 -16.26 -5.91 49.58
N ALA A 220 -15.68 -7.01 49.07
CA ALA A 220 -16.31 -8.33 49.07
C ALA A 220 -16.49 -8.87 50.50
N ALA A 221 -15.45 -8.83 51.34
CA ALA A 221 -15.54 -9.23 52.74
C ALA A 221 -16.61 -8.43 53.52
N ALA A 222 -16.69 -7.11 53.29
CA ALA A 222 -17.71 -6.25 53.89
C ALA A 222 -19.15 -6.50 53.36
N LEU A 223 -19.31 -7.21 52.25
CA LEU A 223 -20.61 -7.67 51.75
C LEU A 223 -20.98 -9.04 52.35
N PHE A 224 -20.05 -9.99 52.43
CA PHE A 224 -20.30 -11.29 53.06
C PHE A 224 -20.68 -11.14 54.55
N GLY A 225 -19.98 -10.29 55.30
CA GLY A 225 -20.32 -9.98 56.70
C GLY A 225 -21.69 -9.29 56.90
N ARG A 226 -22.37 -8.86 55.83
CA ARG A 226 -23.77 -8.41 55.88
C ARG A 226 -24.76 -9.52 55.55
N ILE A 227 -24.38 -10.48 54.71
CA ILE A 227 -25.20 -11.64 54.33
C ILE A 227 -25.31 -12.63 55.50
N GLU A 228 -24.27 -12.76 56.32
CA GLU A 228 -24.34 -13.59 57.54
C GLU A 228 -25.20 -12.96 58.66
N ALA A 229 -25.36 -11.63 58.64
CA ALA A 229 -26.15 -10.89 59.63
C ALA A 229 -27.67 -10.93 59.37
N ASP A 230 -28.12 -11.26 58.14
CA ASP A 230 -29.54 -11.24 57.75
C ASP A 230 -30.14 -12.65 57.55
N LYS A 231 -29.85 -13.56 58.48
CA LYS A 231 -30.59 -14.82 58.65
C LYS A 231 -31.82 -14.60 59.54
N GLY A 232 -32.62 -13.58 59.23
CA GLY A 232 -33.58 -12.99 60.19
C GLY A 232 -35.01 -12.73 59.72
N SER A 233 -35.35 -12.81 58.43
CA SER A 233 -36.73 -12.53 57.96
C SER A 233 -37.20 -13.39 56.78
N ARG A 234 -38.51 -13.65 56.72
CA ARG A 234 -39.17 -14.46 55.68
C ARG A 234 -39.93 -13.54 54.71
N PRO A 235 -39.78 -13.68 53.38
CA PRO A 235 -40.51 -12.87 52.42
C PRO A 235 -42.02 -13.24 52.39
N PRO A 236 -42.94 -12.28 52.14
CA PRO A 236 -44.36 -12.56 52.00
C PRO A 236 -44.68 -13.30 50.68
N GLY A 237 -45.67 -14.19 50.69
CA GLY A 237 -46.31 -14.71 49.46
C GLY A 237 -46.18 -16.20 49.14
N ALA A 238 -45.52 -17.02 49.98
CA ALA A 238 -45.41 -18.46 49.76
C ALA A 238 -46.70 -19.22 50.17
N ALA A 239 -47.29 -19.97 49.23
CA ALA A 239 -48.46 -20.84 49.43
C ALA A 239 -48.11 -22.15 50.19
N PRO A 240 -49.10 -22.88 50.76
CA PRO A 240 -48.86 -24.09 51.53
C PRO A 240 -48.60 -25.35 50.68
N GLU A 241 -48.07 -26.38 51.34
CA GLU A 241 -47.49 -27.60 50.77
C GLU A 241 -48.46 -28.80 50.77
N LEU A 242 -48.29 -29.76 49.85
CA LEU A 242 -49.08 -30.99 49.75
C LEU A 242 -48.20 -32.24 49.93
N ALA A 243 -48.75 -33.27 50.58
CA ALA A 243 -47.94 -34.36 51.16
C ALA A 243 -47.94 -35.68 50.36
N GLY A 244 -46.72 -36.23 50.17
CA GLY A 244 -46.34 -37.64 50.34
C GLY A 244 -47.07 -38.76 49.56
N GLY A 245 -46.32 -39.48 48.72
CA GLY A 245 -46.69 -40.80 48.17
C GLY A 245 -45.46 -41.67 47.86
N LYS A 246 -45.56 -42.99 48.06
CA LYS A 246 -44.48 -44.00 47.83
C LYS A 246 -44.64 -44.70 46.46
N PRO A 247 -43.56 -45.23 45.84
CA PRO A 247 -43.64 -45.88 44.52
C PRO A 247 -43.95 -47.40 44.60
N PRO A 248 -44.47 -48.01 43.51
CA PRO A 248 -44.73 -49.45 43.38
C PRO A 248 -43.57 -50.26 42.74
N PRO A 249 -43.58 -51.61 42.82
CA PRO A 249 -42.60 -52.51 42.18
C PRO A 249 -43.01 -53.00 40.77
N GLU A 250 -42.13 -53.79 40.15
CA GLU A 250 -42.17 -54.31 38.77
C GLU A 250 -43.08 -55.54 38.56
N ASP A 251 -43.50 -55.82 37.31
CA ASP A 251 -43.67 -57.20 36.79
C ASP A 251 -43.56 -57.28 35.24
N LYS A 252 -43.59 -58.50 34.68
CA LYS A 252 -43.06 -58.89 33.33
C LYS A 252 -44.08 -59.01 32.17
N PRO A 253 -43.62 -59.12 30.90
CA PRO A 253 -44.45 -58.94 29.69
C PRO A 253 -44.88 -60.22 28.93
N PRO A 254 -45.88 -60.11 28.04
CA PRO A 254 -46.20 -61.08 26.97
C PRO A 254 -45.59 -60.71 25.59
N PRO A 255 -45.67 -61.57 24.55
CA PRO A 255 -44.78 -61.53 23.38
C PRO A 255 -45.33 -60.80 22.13
N GLY A 256 -44.46 -60.64 21.12
CA GLY A 256 -44.77 -59.96 19.84
C GLY A 256 -44.81 -60.89 18.62
N ASP A 257 -44.91 -60.29 17.42
CA ASP A 257 -45.14 -60.99 16.15
C ASP A 257 -44.23 -60.48 15.00
N LYS A 258 -44.19 -61.20 13.86
CA LYS A 258 -43.20 -60.99 12.76
C LYS A 258 -43.72 -60.26 11.50
N PRO A 259 -42.83 -59.72 10.64
CA PRO A 259 -43.19 -58.83 9.52
C PRO A 259 -43.37 -59.53 8.16
N PRO A 260 -44.02 -58.84 7.20
CA PRO A 260 -43.69 -58.92 5.77
C PRO A 260 -43.29 -57.54 5.17
N PRO A 261 -42.82 -57.46 3.89
CA PRO A 261 -41.83 -56.42 3.51
C PRO A 261 -42.17 -55.54 2.29
N GLY A 262 -41.36 -54.46 2.12
CA GLY A 262 -40.93 -53.99 0.81
C GLY A 262 -41.68 -52.79 0.17
N GLY A 263 -40.96 -51.68 -0.04
CA GLY A 263 -41.41 -50.54 -0.86
C GLY A 263 -40.28 -49.56 -1.14
N LYS A 264 -40.09 -49.14 -2.41
CA LYS A 264 -39.08 -48.13 -2.80
C LYS A 264 -39.63 -46.70 -2.59
N PRO A 265 -38.78 -45.72 -2.23
CA PRO A 265 -39.19 -44.32 -2.09
C PRO A 265 -39.16 -43.55 -3.43
N PRO A 266 -40.15 -42.69 -3.69
CA PRO A 266 -40.03 -41.53 -4.58
C PRO A 266 -39.79 -40.22 -3.79
N ALA A 267 -39.37 -39.17 -4.49
CA ALA A 267 -38.89 -37.93 -3.86
C ALA A 267 -40.01 -37.04 -3.26
N GLY A 268 -39.75 -36.49 -2.07
CA GLY A 268 -40.56 -35.42 -1.45
C GLY A 268 -39.81 -34.07 -1.44
N LYS A 269 -40.43 -33.01 -1.95
CA LYS A 269 -39.92 -31.64 -1.86
C LYS A 269 -40.28 -31.02 -0.51
N ILE A 270 -39.42 -30.18 0.06
CA ILE A 270 -39.66 -29.45 1.31
C ILE A 270 -40.01 -27.98 0.97
N PRO A 271 -41.24 -27.49 1.27
CA PRO A 271 -41.58 -26.07 1.27
C PRO A 271 -41.08 -25.36 2.55
N PRO A 272 -41.02 -24.02 2.58
CA PRO A 272 -40.42 -23.27 3.69
C PRO A 272 -41.34 -23.16 4.92
N PHE A 273 -40.72 -23.00 6.10
CA PHE A 273 -41.43 -22.63 7.33
C PHE A 273 -41.86 -21.16 7.29
N GLY A 274 -43.13 -20.90 7.64
CA GLY A 274 -43.65 -19.57 7.91
C GLY A 274 -43.32 -19.08 9.33
N GLY A 275 -43.47 -17.77 9.56
CA GLY A 275 -43.24 -17.13 10.86
C GLY A 275 -44.50 -16.95 11.71
N ALA A 276 -44.33 -16.27 12.85
CA ALA A 276 -45.38 -15.84 13.77
C ALA A 276 -44.90 -14.59 14.54
N ALA A 277 -45.75 -13.71 15.08
CA ALA A 277 -47.12 -13.32 14.74
C ALA A 277 -47.39 -11.94 15.37
N ALA A 278 -48.36 -11.17 14.85
CA ALA A 278 -48.64 -9.81 15.33
C ALA A 278 -49.78 -9.72 16.36
N ALA A 279 -49.87 -8.59 17.06
CA ALA A 279 -51.05 -8.16 17.83
C ALA A 279 -51.71 -6.94 17.14
N ALA A 280 -53.00 -6.68 17.42
CA ALA A 280 -53.92 -5.96 16.53
C ALA A 280 -54.44 -4.62 17.15
N VAL A 281 -54.70 -3.55 16.36
CA VAL A 281 -56.03 -3.09 15.80
C VAL A 281 -56.96 -2.43 16.86
N PRO A 282 -57.84 -1.44 16.57
CA PRO A 282 -58.31 -0.81 15.31
C PRO A 282 -58.04 0.72 15.21
N GLY A 283 -58.49 1.50 14.20
CA GLY A 283 -59.15 1.18 12.92
C GLY A 283 -60.08 2.30 12.39
N GLY A 284 -60.31 2.36 11.06
CA GLY A 284 -61.16 3.34 10.37
C GLY A 284 -60.48 4.69 10.07
N GLY A 285 -60.87 5.48 9.04
CA GLY A 285 -61.82 5.28 7.94
C GLY A 285 -61.76 6.50 6.98
N ALA A 286 -61.99 6.32 5.67
CA ALA A 286 -61.63 7.33 4.66
C ALA A 286 -62.83 8.03 3.98
N THR A 287 -62.69 9.32 3.69
CA THR A 287 -63.50 10.06 2.70
C THR A 287 -62.64 11.07 1.94
N ASN A 288 -63.03 11.34 0.70
CA ASN A 288 -62.39 12.23 -0.27
C ASN A 288 -63.24 13.51 -0.41
N VAL A 289 -62.66 14.67 -0.79
CA VAL A 289 -63.33 15.79 -1.52
C VAL A 289 -62.34 16.94 -1.78
N LYS A 290 -62.54 17.68 -2.88
CA LYS A 290 -61.81 18.92 -3.25
C LYS A 290 -62.39 20.14 -2.50
N ASP A 291 -61.71 21.27 -2.31
CA ASP A 291 -61.54 22.32 -3.34
C ASP A 291 -60.77 23.53 -2.75
N LYS A 292 -60.49 24.54 -3.59
CA LYS A 292 -59.82 25.81 -3.24
C LYS A 292 -60.67 26.99 -3.71
N PRO A 293 -60.86 28.03 -2.89
CA PRO A 293 -60.57 29.38 -3.39
C PRO A 293 -59.83 30.30 -2.38
N SER A 294 -59.55 31.52 -2.83
CA SER A 294 -58.62 32.50 -2.25
C SER A 294 -59.15 33.33 -1.07
N ALA A 295 -58.25 34.10 -0.43
CA ALA A 295 -58.52 35.04 0.66
C ALA A 295 -59.02 36.43 0.18
N PRO A 296 -59.38 37.33 1.12
CA PRO A 296 -59.20 38.77 0.99
C PRO A 296 -58.26 39.35 2.07
N SER A 297 -57.84 40.62 1.90
CA SER A 297 -57.01 41.40 2.84
C SER A 297 -57.54 42.82 3.01
N ILE A 298 -57.37 43.44 4.19
CA ILE A 298 -57.27 44.91 4.36
C ILE A 298 -56.17 45.21 5.40
N ALA A 299 -55.57 46.40 5.33
CA ALA A 299 -54.55 46.98 6.23
C ALA A 299 -55.17 47.45 7.59
N GLU A 300 -54.55 48.21 8.49
CA GLU A 300 -53.33 49.03 8.48
C GLU A 300 -52.85 49.30 9.92
N GLY A 301 -51.60 49.76 10.13
CA GLY A 301 -51.17 50.36 11.40
C GLY A 301 -49.79 49.97 11.91
N SER A 302 -48.94 50.96 12.18
CA SER A 302 -47.66 50.87 12.90
C SER A 302 -47.53 52.09 13.82
N PRO A 303 -46.91 51.98 15.02
CA PRO A 303 -45.49 52.35 15.07
C PRO A 303 -44.62 51.59 16.10
N ALA A 304 -43.32 51.90 16.06
CA ALA A 304 -42.27 51.69 17.08
C ALA A 304 -41.67 50.27 17.26
N SER A 305 -40.34 50.21 17.19
CA SER A 305 -39.51 49.00 17.26
C SER A 305 -39.09 48.63 18.69
N PRO A 306 -38.70 47.37 18.90
CA PRO A 306 -37.54 47.05 19.73
C PRO A 306 -36.43 46.32 18.94
N ALA A 307 -35.19 46.67 19.28
CA ALA A 307 -33.88 46.08 18.91
C ALA A 307 -33.83 44.86 17.95
N THR A 308 -33.22 45.05 16.78
CA THR A 308 -32.70 43.97 15.94
C THR A 308 -31.61 43.18 16.69
N PRO A 309 -31.63 41.83 16.71
CA PRO A 309 -30.47 41.05 17.15
C PRO A 309 -29.28 41.33 16.21
N PRO A 310 -28.02 41.17 16.65
CA PRO A 310 -26.86 41.54 15.83
C PRO A 310 -26.84 40.74 14.53
N THR A 311 -26.95 41.43 13.40
CA THR A 311 -26.76 40.86 12.08
C THR A 311 -25.32 40.33 12.03
N VAL A 312 -25.15 39.01 12.16
CA VAL A 312 -23.89 38.38 11.76
C VAL A 312 -23.74 38.70 10.28
N SER A 313 -22.78 39.55 9.95
CA SER A 313 -22.51 39.86 8.55
C SER A 313 -22.06 38.56 7.90
N GLU A 314 -22.95 37.96 7.10
CA GLU A 314 -22.63 36.90 6.17
C GLU A 314 -21.83 37.53 5.01
N ALA A 315 -20.63 37.99 5.36
CA ALA A 315 -19.64 38.49 4.44
C ALA A 315 -19.31 37.35 3.49
N ALA A 316 -19.85 37.44 2.27
CA ALA A 316 -19.75 36.42 1.26
C ALA A 316 -18.28 36.12 0.95
N SER A 317 -17.72 35.14 1.65
CA SER A 317 -16.38 34.62 1.39
C SER A 317 -16.45 33.85 0.08
N ALA A 318 -16.23 34.58 -1.01
CA ALA A 318 -16.23 34.07 -2.36
C ALA A 318 -15.06 33.08 -2.53
N ALA A 319 -15.32 31.81 -2.17
CA ALA A 319 -14.37 30.73 -2.29
C ALA A 319 -13.93 30.61 -3.77
N PRO A 320 -12.65 30.80 -4.11
CA PRO A 320 -12.25 30.92 -5.50
C PRO A 320 -12.50 29.64 -6.30
N MET A 321 -13.30 29.74 -7.37
CA MET A 321 -13.40 28.71 -8.41
C MET A 321 -12.11 28.67 -9.24
N THR A 322 -11.02 28.23 -8.63
CA THR A 322 -9.67 28.23 -9.19
C THR A 322 -9.33 26.86 -9.77
N ALA A 323 -9.88 26.59 -10.96
CA ALA A 323 -9.20 25.70 -11.88
C ALA A 323 -7.74 26.18 -12.03
N ASN A 324 -6.78 25.26 -11.93
CA ASN A 324 -5.35 25.55 -11.93
C ASN A 324 -4.82 26.38 -10.74
N TRP A 325 -5.43 26.29 -9.54
CA TRP A 325 -4.81 26.83 -8.31
C TRP A 325 -3.36 26.32 -8.14
N ARG A 326 -2.50 27.16 -7.55
CA ARG A 326 -1.15 26.81 -7.08
C ARG A 326 -0.86 27.49 -5.75
N GLY A 327 -0.12 26.81 -4.89
CA GLY A 327 0.33 27.36 -3.61
C GLY A 327 1.02 26.31 -2.75
N GLN A 328 0.94 26.48 -1.43
CA GLN A 328 1.49 25.52 -0.46
C GLN A 328 0.36 24.88 0.36
N LEU A 329 0.50 23.59 0.64
CA LEU A 329 -0.27 22.87 1.65
C LEU A 329 0.71 22.36 2.73
N ARG A 330 0.20 22.05 3.93
CA ARG A 330 1.01 21.55 5.06
C ARG A 330 0.62 20.12 5.41
N VAL A 331 1.57 19.24 5.68
CA VAL A 331 1.27 17.88 6.18
C VAL A 331 0.69 17.98 7.59
N GLY A 332 -0.59 17.65 7.76
CA GLY A 332 -1.27 17.61 9.05
C GLY A 332 -1.18 16.26 9.77
N SER A 333 -1.16 15.16 9.02
CA SER A 333 -0.90 13.82 9.58
C SER A 333 -0.45 12.84 8.49
N ILE A 334 0.18 11.74 8.91
CA ILE A 334 0.65 10.66 8.04
C ILE A 334 0.13 9.34 8.61
N VAL A 335 -0.65 8.61 7.82
CA VAL A 335 -1.18 7.28 8.15
C VAL A 335 -0.45 6.23 7.30
N LYS A 336 -0.11 5.09 7.89
CA LYS A 336 0.50 3.96 7.18
C LYS A 336 -0.58 2.94 6.81
N GLU A 337 -0.91 2.87 5.52
CA GLU A 337 -1.92 1.94 4.99
C GLU A 337 -1.36 0.53 4.85
N THR A 338 -0.14 0.39 4.29
CA THR A 338 0.54 -0.88 4.05
C THR A 338 2.05 -0.72 4.26
N PRO A 339 2.88 -1.77 4.15
CA PRO A 339 4.34 -1.64 4.28
C PRO A 339 4.99 -0.62 3.35
N ASN A 340 4.39 -0.33 2.18
CA ASN A 340 4.93 0.57 1.15
C ASN A 340 3.95 1.66 0.69
N VAL A 341 2.89 1.94 1.45
CA VAL A 341 1.88 2.97 1.12
C VAL A 341 1.52 3.78 2.36
N LYS A 342 1.53 5.10 2.22
CA LYS A 342 1.14 6.06 3.26
C LYS A 342 0.10 7.05 2.72
N THR A 343 -0.86 7.42 3.57
CA THR A 343 -1.80 8.51 3.32
C THR A 343 -1.31 9.76 4.04
N PHE A 344 -1.06 10.82 3.27
CA PHE A 344 -0.66 12.13 3.75
C PHE A 344 -1.88 13.04 3.76
N ARG A 345 -2.34 13.43 4.95
CA ARG A 345 -3.37 14.45 5.09
C ARG A 345 -2.73 15.82 4.95
N LEU A 346 -3.09 16.53 3.89
CA LEU A 346 -2.63 17.89 3.65
C LEU A 346 -3.70 18.90 4.08
N LEU A 347 -3.28 19.88 4.86
CA LEU A 347 -4.07 20.99 5.38
C LEU A 347 -3.76 22.27 4.59
N PRO A 348 -4.67 23.25 4.56
CA PRO A 348 -4.38 24.59 4.05
C PRO A 348 -3.39 25.35 4.96
N SER A 349 -3.17 26.64 4.70
CA SER A 349 -2.31 27.49 5.54
C SER A 349 -2.83 27.51 7.00
N PRO A 350 -1.98 27.70 8.02
CA PRO A 350 -2.43 27.71 9.42
C PRO A 350 -3.54 28.71 9.79
N ASN A 351 -3.73 29.76 8.98
CA ASN A 351 -4.77 30.78 9.16
C ASN A 351 -6.07 30.48 8.39
N ASP A 352 -6.03 29.51 7.47
CA ASP A 352 -7.16 29.15 6.60
C ASP A 352 -7.90 27.94 7.20
N ARG A 353 -9.23 28.03 7.37
CA ARG A 353 -10.03 26.87 7.80
C ARG A 353 -10.21 25.83 6.70
N PHE A 354 -10.28 26.27 5.45
CA PHE A 354 -10.64 25.43 4.31
C PHE A 354 -9.56 25.44 3.21
N LEU A 355 -9.56 24.40 2.39
CA LEU A 355 -8.77 24.33 1.17
C LEU A 355 -9.08 25.55 0.27
N PRO A 356 -8.05 26.18 -0.33
CA PRO A 356 -8.19 27.32 -1.24
C PRO A 356 -8.76 26.96 -2.62
N PHE A 357 -9.13 25.69 -2.82
CA PHE A 357 -9.77 25.15 -4.02
C PHE A 357 -10.94 24.23 -3.63
N THR A 358 -11.75 23.86 -4.64
CA THR A 358 -12.73 22.77 -4.60
C THR A 358 -12.38 21.76 -5.69
N PHE A 359 -12.65 20.47 -5.47
CA PHE A 359 -12.36 19.40 -6.43
C PHE A 359 -13.56 18.49 -6.67
N VAL A 360 -13.46 17.64 -7.69
CA VAL A 360 -14.43 16.62 -8.09
C VAL A 360 -13.79 15.25 -7.79
N PRO A 361 -14.52 14.23 -7.28
CA PRO A 361 -13.90 12.97 -6.88
C PRO A 361 -13.26 12.26 -8.09
N GLY A 362 -12.08 11.69 -7.88
CA GLY A 362 -11.25 11.13 -8.96
C GLY A 362 -10.29 12.13 -9.63
N GLN A 363 -10.24 13.40 -9.21
CA GLN A 363 -9.18 14.33 -9.61
C GLN A 363 -7.87 14.13 -8.83
N PHE A 364 -6.78 14.71 -9.34
CA PHE A 364 -5.44 14.66 -8.75
C PHE A 364 -4.87 16.05 -8.45
N LEU A 365 -3.85 16.08 -7.57
CA LEU A 365 -2.98 17.23 -7.35
C LEU A 365 -1.60 16.97 -7.94
N ASN A 366 -0.96 18.01 -8.47
CA ASN A 366 0.44 18.03 -8.85
C ASN A 366 1.26 18.54 -7.66
N LEU A 367 2.19 17.73 -7.15
CA LEU A 367 3.13 18.14 -6.10
C LEU A 367 4.50 18.43 -6.71
N ALA A 368 5.17 19.47 -6.23
CA ALA A 368 6.52 19.85 -6.64
C ALA A 368 7.50 19.78 -5.46
N PHE A 369 8.68 19.19 -5.71
CA PHE A 369 9.75 19.03 -4.72
C PHE A 369 11.10 19.41 -5.32
N TRP A 370 12.00 19.95 -4.51
CA TRP A 370 13.40 20.19 -4.89
C TRP A 370 14.26 19.04 -4.38
N ILE A 371 14.80 18.24 -5.30
CA ILE A 371 15.54 17.00 -5.02
C ILE A 371 16.86 17.03 -5.79
N GLY A 372 17.99 17.05 -5.08
CA GLY A 372 19.32 17.10 -5.69
C GLY A 372 19.57 18.35 -6.55
N GLY A 373 18.94 19.48 -6.21
CA GLY A 373 18.99 20.72 -6.99
C GLY A 373 17.98 20.80 -8.14
N ALA A 374 17.38 19.69 -8.57
CA ALA A 374 16.36 19.67 -9.61
C ALA A 374 14.95 19.83 -9.02
N ARG A 375 14.09 20.59 -9.71
CA ARG A 375 12.65 20.66 -9.40
C ARG A 375 11.93 19.47 -10.04
N MET A 376 11.28 18.65 -9.24
CA MET A 376 10.56 17.44 -9.68
C MET A 376 9.07 17.54 -9.37
N ASN A 377 8.24 17.63 -10.42
CA ASN A 377 6.78 17.60 -10.32
C ASN A 377 6.24 16.16 -10.46
N ARG A 378 5.22 15.75 -9.69
CA ARG A 378 4.47 14.49 -9.90
C ARG A 378 3.00 14.65 -9.52
N SER A 379 2.12 13.96 -10.27
CA SER A 379 0.67 13.91 -10.02
C SER A 379 0.30 12.78 -9.06
N TYR A 380 -0.62 13.04 -8.14
CA TYR A 380 -1.17 12.07 -7.18
C TYR A 380 -2.69 12.25 -7.04
N SER A 381 -3.45 11.21 -7.35
CA SER A 381 -4.92 11.23 -7.27
C SER A 381 -5.40 11.44 -5.84
N ILE A 382 -6.34 12.37 -5.67
CA ILE A 382 -6.92 12.69 -4.39
C ILE A 382 -7.71 11.48 -3.91
N SER A 383 -7.47 11.06 -2.67
CA SER A 383 -8.19 9.95 -2.06
C SER A 383 -9.34 10.41 -1.18
N SER A 384 -9.27 11.60 -0.55
CA SER A 384 -10.38 12.14 0.25
C SER A 384 -11.61 12.47 -0.60
N SER A 385 -12.78 12.58 0.06
CA SER A 385 -13.99 13.10 -0.59
C SER A 385 -13.96 14.63 -0.67
N PRO A 386 -14.45 15.26 -1.75
CA PRO A 386 -14.56 16.71 -1.85
C PRO A 386 -15.62 17.36 -0.96
N THR A 387 -16.41 16.59 -0.21
CA THR A 387 -17.21 17.14 0.91
C THR A 387 -16.29 17.68 2.03
N GLN A 388 -15.11 17.08 2.20
CA GLN A 388 -14.16 17.38 3.26
C GLN A 388 -13.34 18.61 2.87
N ARG A 389 -13.87 19.80 3.12
CA ARG A 389 -13.21 21.07 2.74
C ARG A 389 -12.06 21.50 3.64
N GLU A 390 -11.84 20.87 4.79
CA GLU A 390 -10.77 21.26 5.75
C GLU A 390 -9.42 20.57 5.48
N TYR A 391 -9.39 19.53 4.63
CA TYR A 391 -8.17 18.78 4.30
C TYR A 391 -8.27 18.03 2.97
N VAL A 392 -7.13 17.67 2.37
CA VAL A 392 -7.05 16.77 1.22
C VAL A 392 -6.10 15.60 1.52
N ASP A 393 -6.56 14.36 1.31
CA ASP A 393 -5.74 13.16 1.58
C ASP A 393 -5.11 12.64 0.28
N LEU A 394 -3.78 12.65 0.21
CA LEU A 394 -3.01 12.07 -0.90
C LEU A 394 -2.36 10.77 -0.44
N THR A 395 -2.68 9.66 -1.12
CA THR A 395 -2.19 8.33 -0.74
C THR A 395 -1.15 7.86 -1.73
N VAL A 396 0.08 7.72 -1.24
CA VAL A 396 1.29 7.59 -2.04
C VAL A 396 1.94 6.24 -1.79
N ARG A 397 2.24 5.52 -2.88
CA ARG A 397 3.06 4.31 -2.87
C ARG A 397 4.52 4.68 -3.02
N ARG A 398 5.37 4.14 -2.14
CA ARG A 398 6.82 4.21 -2.25
C ARG A 398 7.28 3.31 -3.41
N GLU A 399 7.65 3.90 -4.54
CA GLU A 399 8.24 3.15 -5.65
C GLU A 399 9.77 3.04 -5.44
N PRO A 400 10.37 1.83 -5.45
CA PRO A 400 11.79 1.66 -5.13
C PRO A 400 12.74 2.53 -5.97
N ARG A 401 12.41 2.76 -7.24
CA ARG A 401 13.19 3.62 -8.16
C ARG A 401 12.66 5.07 -8.28
N GLY A 402 11.50 5.39 -7.71
CA GLY A 402 10.88 6.72 -7.85
C GLY A 402 11.50 7.78 -6.92
N ALA A 403 12.14 8.81 -7.48
CA ALA A 403 12.77 9.87 -6.70
C ALA A 403 11.78 10.63 -5.77
N VAL A 404 10.66 11.10 -6.33
CA VAL A 404 9.66 11.87 -5.58
C VAL A 404 8.87 11.00 -4.60
N SER A 405 8.48 9.77 -4.97
CA SER A 405 7.73 8.90 -4.06
C SER A 405 8.58 8.35 -2.91
N ARG A 406 9.91 8.18 -3.10
CA ARG A 406 10.84 7.99 -1.97
C ARG A 406 10.96 9.24 -1.12
N HIS A 407 11.12 10.44 -1.71
CA HIS A 407 11.19 11.68 -0.93
C HIS A 407 9.94 11.88 -0.05
N ILE A 408 8.75 11.62 -0.62
CA ILE A 408 7.48 11.65 0.12
C ILE A 408 7.46 10.61 1.25
N ASP A 409 7.76 9.34 0.96
CA ASP A 409 7.63 8.27 1.95
C ASP A 409 8.73 8.31 3.04
N ASP A 410 9.98 8.56 2.65
CA ASP A 410 11.17 8.45 3.51
C ASP A 410 11.47 9.73 4.31
N LEU A 411 11.13 10.92 3.80
CA LEU A 411 11.63 12.20 4.34
C LEU A 411 10.56 13.13 4.88
N LEU A 412 9.35 13.15 4.32
CA LEU A 412 8.28 14.06 4.77
C LEU A 412 7.75 13.71 6.16
N LYS A 413 7.46 14.75 6.92
CA LYS A 413 6.97 14.74 8.30
C LYS A 413 5.73 15.61 8.42
N VAL A 414 5.08 15.52 9.58
CA VAL A 414 4.05 16.50 9.98
C VAL A 414 4.69 17.90 10.05
N ASP A 415 3.89 18.91 9.70
CA ASP A 415 4.24 20.33 9.55
C ASP A 415 5.14 20.71 8.36
N ASP A 416 5.65 19.76 7.58
CA ASP A 416 6.32 20.06 6.30
C ASP A 416 5.36 20.73 5.31
N LYS A 417 5.88 21.70 4.55
CA LYS A 417 5.16 22.40 3.49
C LYS A 417 5.46 21.78 2.12
N ILE A 418 4.41 21.52 1.34
CA ILE A 418 4.49 20.97 0.00
C ILE A 418 3.94 21.99 -1.00
N GLU A 419 4.69 22.30 -2.05
CA GLU A 419 4.17 23.07 -3.19
C GLU A 419 3.22 22.18 -3.99
N ALA A 420 1.97 22.63 -4.15
CA ALA A 420 0.89 21.88 -4.79
C ALA A 420 0.16 22.75 -5.83
N GLY A 421 -0.38 22.10 -6.87
CA GLY A 421 -1.22 22.75 -7.85
C GLY A 421 -2.26 21.81 -8.47
N GLY A 422 -3.41 22.36 -8.86
CA GLY A 422 -4.61 21.62 -9.24
C GLY A 422 -5.83 22.15 -8.48
N PRO A 423 -6.92 21.38 -8.35
CA PRO A 423 -7.09 20.02 -8.86
C PRO A 423 -7.11 19.97 -10.39
N VAL A 424 -6.77 18.80 -10.93
CA VAL A 424 -6.74 18.51 -12.37
C VAL A 424 -7.14 17.06 -12.63
N GLY A 425 -7.36 16.72 -13.90
CA GLY A 425 -7.75 15.38 -14.34
C GLY A 425 -9.22 15.30 -14.75
N LYS A 426 -9.47 14.48 -15.78
CA LYS A 426 -10.80 14.21 -16.33
C LYS A 426 -11.42 12.91 -15.75
N PHE A 427 -10.74 12.18 -14.86
CA PHE A 427 -11.13 10.84 -14.35
C PHE A 427 -12.24 10.85 -13.26
N THR A 428 -13.26 11.66 -13.46
CA THR A 428 -14.32 11.95 -12.48
C THR A 428 -15.57 11.07 -12.61
N PHE A 429 -16.22 10.83 -11.47
CA PHE A 429 -17.62 10.38 -11.38
C PHE A 429 -18.34 11.00 -10.17
N THR A 430 -19.35 11.84 -10.41
CA THR A 430 -20.16 12.54 -9.39
C THR A 430 -21.49 11.86 -9.08
N GLY A 431 -21.88 10.84 -9.85
CA GLY A 431 -23.22 10.24 -9.74
C GLY A 431 -24.27 10.90 -10.63
N THR A 432 -23.85 11.75 -11.58
CA THR A 432 -24.71 12.32 -12.63
C THR A 432 -24.41 11.74 -14.01
N GLU A 433 -23.29 11.02 -14.18
CA GLU A 433 -22.80 10.53 -15.47
C GLU A 433 -23.30 9.12 -15.82
N ALA A 434 -23.92 8.42 -14.86
CA ALA A 434 -24.65 7.16 -14.98
C ALA A 434 -25.44 6.93 -13.68
N ASP A 435 -26.33 5.94 -13.66
CA ASP A 435 -27.07 5.42 -12.50
C ASP A 435 -26.33 4.29 -11.76
N CYS A 436 -25.22 3.80 -12.32
CA CYS A 436 -24.40 2.71 -11.81
C CYS A 436 -22.92 2.95 -12.17
N ILE A 437 -21.99 2.57 -11.29
CA ILE A 437 -20.55 2.70 -11.54
C ILE A 437 -19.77 1.45 -11.09
N VAL A 438 -18.88 0.98 -11.95
CA VAL A 438 -17.93 -0.11 -11.66
C VAL A 438 -16.53 0.47 -11.50
N LEU A 439 -15.95 0.35 -10.31
CA LEU A 439 -14.66 0.89 -9.93
C LEU A 439 -13.64 -0.26 -9.84
N ILE A 440 -12.90 -0.51 -10.93
CA ILE A 440 -11.93 -1.61 -11.02
C ILE A 440 -10.52 -1.07 -10.75
N SER A 441 -9.84 -1.54 -9.71
CA SER A 441 -8.53 -0.99 -9.34
C SER A 441 -7.50 -1.98 -8.85
N GLY A 442 -6.23 -1.64 -9.04
CA GLY A 442 -5.09 -2.47 -8.65
C GLY A 442 -4.01 -1.71 -7.89
N GLY A 443 -3.55 -2.24 -6.76
CA GLY A 443 -2.51 -1.61 -5.94
C GLY A 443 -2.91 -0.17 -5.55
N VAL A 444 -2.06 0.81 -5.84
CA VAL A 444 -2.33 2.24 -5.54
C VAL A 444 -3.36 2.89 -6.47
N GLY A 445 -3.79 2.23 -7.55
CA GLY A 445 -4.90 2.68 -8.41
C GLY A 445 -6.27 2.74 -7.71
N ILE A 446 -6.32 2.29 -6.46
CA ILE A 446 -7.48 2.38 -5.55
C ILE A 446 -7.83 3.82 -5.16
N THR A 447 -6.90 4.78 -5.29
CA THR A 447 -7.05 6.13 -4.72
C THR A 447 -8.20 6.97 -5.33
N PRO A 448 -8.36 7.11 -6.66
CA PRO A 448 -9.54 7.78 -7.22
C PRO A 448 -10.83 7.03 -6.88
N MET A 449 -10.79 5.69 -6.83
CA MET A 449 -11.97 4.85 -6.53
C MET A 449 -12.48 5.10 -5.12
N VAL A 450 -11.60 5.25 -4.13
CA VAL A 450 -11.97 5.55 -2.75
C VAL A 450 -12.46 6.99 -2.62
N SER A 451 -11.93 7.96 -3.36
CA SER A 451 -12.50 9.33 -3.41
C SER A 451 -13.95 9.32 -3.93
N ILE A 452 -14.21 8.62 -5.04
CA ILE A 452 -15.56 8.44 -5.60
C ILE A 452 -16.47 7.71 -4.59
N THR A 453 -16.00 6.60 -4.01
CA THR A 453 -16.80 5.78 -3.08
C THR A 453 -17.15 6.52 -1.79
N ARG A 454 -16.19 7.28 -1.22
CA ARG A 454 -16.41 8.17 -0.06
C ARG A 454 -17.48 9.22 -0.42
N TYR A 455 -17.30 9.93 -1.53
CA TYR A 455 -18.21 10.99 -1.99
C TYR A 455 -19.65 10.50 -2.22
N LEU A 456 -19.85 9.43 -2.99
CA LEU A 456 -21.18 8.90 -3.28
C LEU A 456 -21.88 8.39 -2.01
N THR A 457 -21.12 7.79 -1.08
CA THR A 457 -21.63 7.33 0.22
C THR A 457 -22.08 8.50 1.10
N GLU A 458 -21.25 9.55 1.24
CA GLU A 458 -21.60 10.76 2.00
C GLU A 458 -22.75 11.55 1.36
N ARG A 459 -22.90 11.46 0.03
CA ARG A 459 -24.01 12.06 -0.71
C ARG A 459 -25.33 11.28 -0.61
N ALA A 460 -25.31 10.08 -0.02
CA ALA A 460 -26.42 9.13 -0.04
C ALA A 460 -26.95 8.84 -1.45
N TRP A 461 -26.03 8.69 -2.42
CA TRP A 461 -26.36 8.41 -3.81
C TRP A 461 -27.08 7.07 -3.96
N SER A 462 -28.13 7.04 -4.78
CA SER A 462 -29.07 5.91 -4.89
C SER A 462 -28.64 4.82 -5.87
N GLY A 463 -27.65 5.09 -6.71
CA GLY A 463 -27.10 4.14 -7.69
C GLY A 463 -26.18 3.08 -7.06
N ASP A 464 -25.97 1.98 -7.77
CA ASP A 464 -25.10 0.89 -7.32
C ASP A 464 -23.62 1.15 -7.65
N ILE A 465 -22.76 0.86 -6.67
CA ILE A 465 -21.30 1.02 -6.74
C ILE A 465 -20.66 -0.37 -6.63
N PHE A 466 -20.07 -0.85 -7.73
CA PHE A 466 -19.34 -2.11 -7.74
C PHE A 466 -17.83 -1.85 -7.60
N PHE A 467 -17.29 -2.07 -6.40
CA PHE A 467 -15.90 -1.81 -6.08
C PHE A 467 -15.08 -3.10 -6.19
N ILE A 468 -14.24 -3.19 -7.21
CA ILE A 468 -13.47 -4.40 -7.55
C ILE A 468 -11.98 -4.10 -7.38
N TYR A 469 -11.33 -4.77 -6.43
CA TYR A 469 -9.94 -4.52 -6.10
C TYR A 469 -9.03 -5.75 -6.28
N ALA A 470 -7.87 -5.56 -6.92
CA ALA A 470 -6.84 -6.58 -7.05
C ALA A 470 -5.56 -6.17 -6.33
N CYS A 471 -5.05 -7.06 -5.47
CA CYS A 471 -3.73 -6.91 -4.84
C CYS A 471 -2.97 -8.25 -4.86
N ARG A 472 -1.82 -8.31 -4.19
CA ARG A 472 -1.00 -9.54 -4.13
C ARG A 472 -1.37 -10.32 -2.87
N THR A 473 -1.15 -9.72 -1.71
CA THR A 473 -1.35 -10.33 -0.38
C THR A 473 -2.32 -9.49 0.46
N PRO A 474 -2.85 -10.02 1.59
CA PRO A 474 -3.61 -9.20 2.54
C PRO A 474 -2.84 -7.98 3.09
N ALA A 475 -1.50 -8.08 3.17
CA ALA A 475 -0.65 -6.98 3.60
C ALA A 475 -0.44 -5.88 2.53
N ASP A 476 -0.87 -6.12 1.28
CA ASP A 476 -0.92 -5.13 0.20
C ASP A 476 -2.30 -4.44 0.08
N PHE A 477 -3.31 -4.85 0.87
CA PHE A 477 -4.66 -4.31 0.77
C PHE A 477 -4.73 -2.94 1.48
N ILE A 478 -4.79 -1.87 0.70
CA ILE A 478 -4.91 -0.48 1.16
C ILE A 478 -6.36 -0.23 1.65
N PHE A 479 -6.56 0.57 2.70
CA PHE A 479 -7.87 0.98 3.23
C PHE A 479 -8.82 -0.14 3.72
N VAL A 480 -8.35 -1.36 4.05
CA VAL A 480 -9.20 -2.53 4.41
C VAL A 480 -10.33 -2.19 5.40
N SER A 481 -9.97 -1.60 6.54
CA SER A 481 -10.87 -1.28 7.64
C SER A 481 -11.92 -0.23 7.25
N GLU A 482 -11.56 0.68 6.35
CA GLU A 482 -12.43 1.75 5.88
C GLU A 482 -13.36 1.29 4.78
N ILE A 483 -12.89 0.49 3.81
CA ILE A 483 -13.76 -0.08 2.76
C ILE A 483 -14.85 -0.93 3.41
N ALA A 484 -14.50 -1.73 4.42
CA ALA A 484 -15.48 -2.44 5.24
C ALA A 484 -16.42 -1.51 6.03
N ALA A 485 -15.97 -0.32 6.45
CA ALA A 485 -16.79 0.68 7.13
C ALA A 485 -17.65 1.55 6.19
N LEU A 486 -17.28 1.68 4.91
CA LEU A 486 -18.09 2.24 3.85
C LEU A 486 -19.19 1.24 3.48
N GLN A 487 -18.85 -0.04 3.28
CA GLN A 487 -19.80 -1.10 2.94
C GLN A 487 -20.87 -1.31 4.04
N ARG A 488 -20.48 -1.25 5.33
CA ARG A 488 -21.45 -1.28 6.45
C ARG A 488 -22.38 -0.07 6.53
N ARG A 489 -22.04 1.06 5.89
CA ARG A 489 -22.86 2.29 5.88
C ARG A 489 -23.63 2.49 4.58
N ASN A 490 -23.20 1.84 3.50
CA ASN A 490 -23.76 2.00 2.17
C ASN A 490 -24.23 0.65 1.61
N PRO A 491 -25.55 0.33 1.66
CA PRO A 491 -26.09 -0.91 1.12
C PRO A 491 -26.04 -0.99 -0.43
N LYS A 492 -25.64 0.10 -1.11
CA LYS A 492 -25.38 0.15 -2.55
C LYS A 492 -23.90 -0.10 -2.92
N LEU A 493 -23.03 -0.34 -1.94
CA LEU A 493 -21.61 -0.60 -2.16
C LEU A 493 -21.31 -2.12 -2.16
N HIS A 494 -21.17 -2.69 -3.36
CA HIS A 494 -20.85 -4.09 -3.59
C HIS A 494 -19.33 -4.24 -3.72
N VAL A 495 -18.67 -4.87 -2.76
CA VAL A 495 -17.20 -4.98 -2.72
C VAL A 495 -16.75 -6.39 -3.08
N ALA A 496 -15.90 -6.51 -4.11
CA ALA A 496 -15.17 -7.73 -4.45
C ALA A 496 -13.66 -7.47 -4.42
N VAL A 497 -12.89 -8.41 -3.87
CA VAL A 497 -11.43 -8.32 -3.76
C VAL A 497 -10.81 -9.63 -4.22
N THR A 498 -9.76 -9.58 -5.03
CA THR A 498 -8.95 -10.75 -5.39
C THR A 498 -7.48 -10.56 -5.03
N MET A 499 -6.82 -11.67 -4.71
CA MET A 499 -5.43 -11.70 -4.27
C MET A 499 -4.63 -12.72 -5.09
N SER A 500 -3.63 -12.23 -5.81
CA SER A 500 -2.79 -13.03 -6.73
C SER A 500 -1.68 -13.83 -6.04
N ARG A 501 -1.49 -13.65 -4.72
CA ARG A 501 -0.56 -14.38 -3.84
C ARG A 501 -1.19 -14.58 -2.46
N ALA A 502 -2.27 -15.36 -2.40
CA ALA A 502 -3.06 -15.59 -1.20
C ALA A 502 -2.62 -16.84 -0.41
N GLU A 503 -1.69 -17.61 -0.96
CA GLU A 503 -1.21 -18.90 -0.48
C GLU A 503 -0.47 -18.72 0.84
N GLY A 504 -0.73 -19.58 1.83
CA GLY A 504 -0.18 -19.43 3.18
C GLY A 504 -0.74 -18.25 3.98
N THR A 505 -1.80 -17.58 3.53
CA THR A 505 -2.46 -16.47 4.25
C THR A 505 -3.88 -16.82 4.69
N ASP A 506 -4.41 -16.07 5.65
CA ASP A 506 -5.78 -16.24 6.12
C ASP A 506 -6.88 -15.81 5.15
N TRP A 507 -6.52 -15.32 3.96
CA TRP A 507 -7.49 -14.87 2.96
C TRP A 507 -8.50 -15.97 2.58
N LYS A 508 -9.80 -15.66 2.68
CA LYS A 508 -10.91 -16.59 2.32
C LYS A 508 -11.70 -16.14 1.08
N GLY A 509 -11.40 -14.98 0.50
CA GLY A 509 -12.06 -14.46 -0.70
C GLY A 509 -11.47 -14.99 -2.02
N PRO A 510 -11.87 -14.43 -3.17
CA PRO A 510 -11.32 -14.73 -4.49
C PRO A 510 -9.79 -14.69 -4.55
N ARG A 511 -9.20 -15.58 -5.36
CA ARG A 511 -7.76 -15.71 -5.56
C ARG A 511 -7.39 -15.57 -7.04
N GLY A 512 -6.13 -15.22 -7.30
CA GLY A 512 -5.59 -15.04 -8.64
C GLY A 512 -5.71 -13.60 -9.14
N HIS A 513 -5.68 -13.44 -10.47
CA HIS A 513 -5.88 -12.17 -11.15
C HIS A 513 -7.38 -11.87 -11.34
N LEU A 514 -7.74 -10.74 -11.95
CA LEU A 514 -9.12 -10.53 -12.42
C LEU A 514 -9.40 -11.49 -13.59
N THR A 515 -10.58 -12.10 -13.59
CA THR A 515 -11.05 -12.99 -14.66
C THR A 515 -12.44 -12.61 -15.12
N LYS A 516 -12.86 -13.13 -16.28
CA LYS A 516 -14.18 -12.93 -16.86
C LYS A 516 -15.29 -13.37 -15.91
N GLU A 517 -15.08 -14.50 -15.23
CA GLU A 517 -16.00 -15.10 -14.26
C GLU A 517 -16.14 -14.22 -13.02
N LEU A 518 -15.04 -13.73 -12.45
CA LEU A 518 -15.09 -12.84 -11.29
C LEU A 518 -15.85 -11.55 -11.59
N LEU A 519 -15.62 -10.93 -12.76
CA LEU A 519 -16.31 -9.70 -13.15
C LEU A 519 -17.81 -9.93 -13.37
N THR A 520 -18.19 -11.00 -14.08
CA THR A 520 -19.60 -11.33 -14.38
C THR A 520 -20.38 -11.86 -13.17
N GLN A 521 -19.72 -12.53 -12.23
CA GLN A 521 -20.34 -12.92 -10.94
C GLN A 521 -20.50 -11.73 -9.99
N THR A 522 -19.64 -10.70 -10.10
CA THR A 522 -19.70 -9.50 -9.25
C THR A 522 -20.68 -8.46 -9.76
N VAL A 523 -20.78 -8.28 -11.09
CA VAL A 523 -21.52 -7.15 -11.71
C VAL A 523 -22.61 -7.65 -12.66
N PRO A 524 -23.89 -7.56 -12.27
CA PRO A 524 -25.01 -7.77 -13.19
C PRO A 524 -24.93 -6.82 -14.39
N ASP A 525 -25.22 -7.33 -15.59
CA ASP A 525 -25.34 -6.56 -16.83
C ASP A 525 -24.10 -5.71 -17.19
N LEU A 526 -22.89 -6.17 -16.83
CA LEU A 526 -21.62 -5.42 -16.94
C LEU A 526 -21.44 -4.66 -18.26
N ALA A 527 -21.87 -5.21 -19.40
CA ALA A 527 -21.81 -4.58 -20.72
C ALA A 527 -22.55 -3.22 -20.83
N SER A 528 -23.57 -3.00 -19.99
CA SER A 528 -24.32 -1.74 -19.93
C SER A 528 -23.79 -0.73 -18.91
N ARG A 529 -22.90 -1.15 -18.00
CA ARG A 529 -22.46 -0.34 -16.86
C ARG A 529 -21.29 0.57 -17.25
N ARG A 530 -21.24 1.76 -16.64
CA ARG A 530 -20.07 2.65 -16.72
C ARG A 530 -18.93 2.07 -15.88
N ILE A 531 -17.71 2.06 -16.41
CA ILE A 531 -16.53 1.47 -15.77
C ILE A 531 -15.41 2.50 -15.63
N HIS A 532 -14.75 2.54 -14.48
CA HIS A 532 -13.52 3.29 -14.23
C HIS A 532 -12.43 2.32 -13.80
N LEU A 533 -11.31 2.31 -14.55
CA LEU A 533 -10.22 1.34 -14.39
C LEU A 533 -8.87 2.07 -14.16
N CYS A 534 -8.21 1.79 -13.03
CA CYS A 534 -6.88 2.34 -12.72
C CYS A 534 -6.00 1.32 -11.98
N GLY A 535 -4.78 1.08 -12.47
CA GLY A 535 -3.87 0.12 -11.85
C GLY A 535 -2.55 -0.05 -12.61
N PRO A 536 -1.78 -1.11 -12.32
CA PRO A 536 -0.58 -1.45 -13.08
C PRO A 536 -0.91 -1.70 -14.56
N PRO A 537 -0.07 -1.26 -15.53
CA PRO A 537 -0.36 -1.41 -16.96
C PRO A 537 -0.81 -2.81 -17.38
N SER A 538 -0.05 -3.85 -17.04
CA SER A 538 -0.39 -5.24 -17.38
C SER A 538 -1.77 -5.70 -16.85
N MET A 539 -2.19 -5.19 -15.70
CA MET A 539 -3.54 -5.43 -15.17
C MET A 539 -4.59 -4.67 -15.97
N MET A 540 -4.34 -3.39 -16.29
CA MET A 540 -5.28 -2.60 -17.09
C MET A 540 -5.46 -3.20 -18.49
N ASP A 541 -4.38 -3.62 -19.14
CA ASP A 541 -4.41 -4.20 -20.49
C ASP A 541 -5.16 -5.54 -20.51
N SER A 542 -4.87 -6.42 -19.54
CA SER A 542 -5.62 -7.68 -19.37
C SER A 542 -7.10 -7.45 -19.05
N THR A 543 -7.41 -6.44 -18.23
CA THR A 543 -8.80 -6.10 -17.89
C THR A 543 -9.53 -5.52 -19.10
N LYS A 544 -8.91 -4.62 -19.87
CA LYS A 544 -9.47 -4.08 -21.13
C LYS A 544 -9.84 -5.21 -22.09
N ALA A 545 -8.96 -6.19 -22.28
CA ALA A 545 -9.25 -7.35 -23.12
C ALA A 545 -10.50 -8.13 -22.65
N ILE A 546 -10.60 -8.43 -21.35
CA ILE A 546 -11.77 -9.11 -20.76
C ILE A 546 -13.06 -8.27 -20.93
N LEU A 547 -13.00 -6.95 -20.76
CA LEU A 547 -14.16 -6.07 -20.93
C LEU A 547 -14.61 -6.01 -22.40
N THR A 548 -13.67 -6.00 -23.36
CA THR A 548 -13.98 -6.12 -24.80
C THR A 548 -14.58 -7.49 -25.14
N GLU A 549 -14.06 -8.57 -24.58
CA GLU A 549 -14.61 -9.94 -24.75
C GLU A 549 -16.02 -10.08 -24.15
N LEU A 550 -16.34 -9.29 -23.12
CA LEU A 550 -17.67 -9.18 -22.51
C LEU A 550 -18.59 -8.17 -23.22
N GLY A 551 -18.17 -7.61 -24.36
CA GLY A 551 -18.98 -6.70 -25.17
C GLY A 551 -19.20 -5.32 -24.55
N VAL A 552 -18.39 -4.90 -23.56
CA VAL A 552 -18.49 -3.56 -22.96
C VAL A 552 -18.08 -2.51 -24.00
N PRO A 553 -18.94 -1.52 -24.32
CA PRO A 553 -18.60 -0.46 -25.26
C PRO A 553 -17.38 0.36 -24.80
N PRO A 554 -16.40 0.68 -25.68
CA PRO A 554 -15.19 1.42 -25.29
C PRO A 554 -15.46 2.78 -24.62
N ASN A 555 -16.55 3.46 -24.99
CA ASN A 555 -16.95 4.73 -24.38
C ASN A 555 -17.52 4.60 -22.95
N GLN A 556 -17.85 3.39 -22.49
CA GLN A 556 -18.17 3.12 -21.08
C GLN A 556 -16.93 2.87 -20.22
N VAL A 557 -15.79 2.51 -20.82
CA VAL A 557 -14.55 2.18 -20.10
C VAL A 557 -13.62 3.39 -20.03
N LYS A 558 -13.68 4.12 -18.91
CA LYS A 558 -12.75 5.21 -18.60
C LYS A 558 -11.49 4.64 -17.93
N THR A 559 -10.30 5.10 -18.29
CA THR A 559 -9.05 4.69 -17.62
C THR A 559 -8.21 5.85 -17.13
N GLU A 560 -7.48 5.65 -16.03
CA GLU A 560 -6.40 6.53 -15.56
C GLU A 560 -5.12 5.69 -15.39
N ALA A 561 -4.04 6.11 -16.06
CA ALA A 561 -2.76 5.40 -16.05
C ALA A 561 -1.75 6.09 -15.12
N PHE A 562 -1.11 5.31 -14.24
CA PHE A 562 -0.08 5.80 -13.31
C PHE A 562 1.33 5.37 -13.74
N GLY A 563 2.27 6.33 -13.67
CA GLY A 563 3.66 6.14 -14.06
C GLY A 563 3.92 6.44 -15.53
N THR A 564 5.18 6.28 -15.95
CA THR A 564 5.58 6.42 -17.36
C THR A 564 5.03 5.27 -18.20
N PRO A 565 4.53 5.52 -19.42
CA PRO A 565 4.37 4.49 -20.43
C PRO A 565 5.65 3.67 -20.57
N LYS A 566 5.53 2.40 -20.96
CA LYS A 566 6.69 1.56 -21.28
C LYS A 566 7.52 2.29 -22.34
N PRO A 567 8.79 2.65 -22.08
CA PRO A 567 9.60 3.29 -23.10
C PRO A 567 9.73 2.39 -24.33
N SER A 568 9.56 2.97 -25.52
CA SER A 568 10.35 2.52 -26.67
C SER A 568 11.84 2.66 -26.27
N PRO A 569 12.74 1.72 -26.65
CA PRO A 569 14.05 1.60 -26.03
C PRO A 569 15.05 2.73 -26.43
N ALA A 570 14.83 3.92 -25.87
CA ALA A 570 15.82 4.97 -25.72
C ALA A 570 16.59 4.80 -24.39
N ALA A 571 17.86 5.23 -24.35
CA ALA A 571 18.78 4.94 -23.26
C ALA A 571 18.36 5.54 -21.90
N ALA A 572 18.76 4.87 -20.82
CA ALA A 572 18.30 5.18 -19.47
C ALA A 572 18.97 6.43 -18.86
N GLY A 573 18.28 7.57 -18.93
CA GLY A 573 18.37 8.65 -17.95
C GLY A 573 19.55 9.62 -18.10
N THR A 574 19.34 10.70 -18.83
CA THR A 574 20.24 11.86 -18.86
C THR A 574 19.50 13.16 -18.56
N THR A 575 19.80 13.77 -17.41
CA THR A 575 19.75 15.24 -17.25
C THR A 575 21.05 15.90 -17.73
N ALA A 576 21.94 15.12 -18.36
CA ALA A 576 23.09 15.63 -19.07
C ALA A 576 22.64 16.16 -20.44
N LYS A 577 23.01 17.41 -20.74
CA LYS A 577 22.86 18.02 -22.06
C LYS A 577 23.43 17.09 -23.14
N PRO A 578 22.71 16.79 -24.23
CA PRO A 578 23.19 15.93 -25.31
C PRO A 578 24.56 16.40 -25.83
N THR A 579 25.54 15.49 -25.82
CA THR A 579 26.90 15.76 -26.31
C THR A 579 27.03 15.50 -27.82
N ALA A 580 26.07 14.80 -28.41
CA ALA A 580 25.92 14.65 -29.85
C ALA A 580 25.20 15.85 -30.47
N PRO A 581 25.44 16.21 -31.74
CA PRO A 581 24.64 17.22 -32.44
C PRO A 581 23.17 16.81 -32.59
N ALA A 582 22.25 17.76 -32.45
CA ALA A 582 20.83 17.55 -32.77
C ALA A 582 20.63 17.44 -34.28
N THR A 583 20.32 16.23 -34.76
CA THR A 583 20.20 15.91 -36.19
C THR A 583 18.76 15.86 -36.71
N GLY A 584 17.76 15.84 -35.82
CA GLY A 584 16.34 15.77 -36.15
C GLY A 584 15.75 17.08 -36.70
N PRO A 585 14.42 17.15 -36.84
CA PRO A 585 13.74 18.30 -37.42
C PRO A 585 13.94 19.61 -36.64
N LEU A 586 13.72 20.74 -37.32
CA LEU A 586 13.71 22.06 -36.71
C LEU A 586 12.40 22.27 -35.92
N VAL A 587 12.51 22.68 -34.66
CA VAL A 587 11.37 23.11 -33.83
C VAL A 587 11.49 24.60 -33.58
N THR A 588 10.41 25.34 -33.83
CA THR A 588 10.32 26.79 -33.66
C THR A 588 9.30 27.14 -32.57
N PHE A 589 9.74 27.91 -31.59
CA PHE A 589 8.95 28.40 -30.46
C PHE A 589 8.59 29.87 -30.73
N SER A 590 7.39 30.09 -31.27
CA SER A 590 7.07 31.34 -31.99
C SER A 590 6.89 32.57 -31.10
N LYS A 591 6.57 32.41 -29.81
CA LYS A 591 6.49 33.55 -28.87
C LYS A 591 7.88 33.96 -28.36
N ASN A 592 8.83 33.04 -28.38
CA ASN A 592 10.21 33.27 -27.96
C ASN A 592 11.16 33.67 -29.09
N ASN A 593 10.74 33.53 -30.36
CA ASN A 593 11.60 33.66 -31.55
C ASN A 593 12.88 32.78 -31.46
N LYS A 594 12.75 31.60 -30.85
CA LYS A 594 13.82 30.61 -30.71
C LYS A 594 13.51 29.40 -31.60
N SER A 595 14.51 28.91 -32.33
CA SER A 595 14.43 27.64 -33.04
C SER A 595 15.69 26.81 -32.77
N SER A 596 15.52 25.50 -32.69
CA SER A 596 16.64 24.54 -32.62
C SER A 596 16.25 23.25 -33.33
N LYS A 597 17.24 22.50 -33.81
CA LYS A 597 17.02 21.09 -34.13
C LYS A 597 16.75 20.31 -32.84
N ILE A 598 15.91 19.29 -32.95
CA ILE A 598 15.61 18.35 -31.88
C ILE A 598 16.41 17.05 -32.06
N HIS A 599 16.61 16.27 -31.00
CA HIS A 599 17.03 14.88 -31.13
C HIS A 599 15.84 13.98 -31.50
N VAL A 600 16.08 12.92 -32.28
CA VAL A 600 15.01 12.04 -32.81
C VAL A 600 14.13 11.41 -31.70
N ASP A 601 14.69 11.18 -30.52
CA ASP A 601 13.98 10.63 -29.37
C ASP A 601 13.48 11.66 -28.34
N GLN A 602 13.76 12.94 -28.54
CA GLN A 602 13.45 14.03 -27.60
C GLN A 602 12.06 14.62 -27.88
N THR A 603 11.33 14.95 -26.82
CA THR A 603 10.02 15.62 -26.94
C THR A 603 10.15 17.14 -27.05
N ILE A 604 9.14 17.80 -27.62
CA ILE A 604 9.08 19.27 -27.71
C ILE A 604 9.21 19.93 -26.32
N LEU A 605 8.67 19.31 -25.27
CA LEU A 605 8.86 19.78 -23.89
C LEU A 605 10.35 19.76 -23.49
N GLU A 606 11.05 18.65 -23.69
CA GLU A 606 12.45 18.52 -23.26
C GLU A 606 13.36 19.51 -24.00
N LEU A 607 13.12 19.74 -25.29
CA LEU A 607 13.81 20.80 -26.04
C LEU A 607 13.46 22.21 -25.52
N SER A 608 12.20 22.44 -25.11
CA SER A 608 11.81 23.72 -24.51
C SER A 608 12.53 23.98 -23.19
N GLU A 609 12.75 22.96 -22.36
CA GLU A 609 13.53 23.08 -21.13
C GLU A 609 15.01 23.39 -21.40
N GLU A 610 15.63 22.73 -22.38
CA GLU A 610 17.03 23.00 -22.79
C GLU A 610 17.23 24.42 -23.32
N LEU A 611 16.23 24.98 -24.00
CA LEU A 611 16.25 26.35 -24.53
C LEU A 611 15.78 27.42 -23.51
N GLY A 612 15.37 27.02 -22.31
CA GLY A 612 14.80 27.93 -21.30
C GLY A 612 13.51 28.59 -21.76
N ILE A 613 12.56 27.78 -22.26
CA ILE A 613 11.26 28.19 -22.80
C ILE A 613 10.15 27.62 -21.92
N GLY A 614 9.25 28.47 -21.46
CA GLY A 614 8.26 28.15 -20.43
C GLY A 614 7.02 27.39 -20.90
N ILE A 615 7.17 26.16 -21.38
CA ILE A 615 6.03 25.24 -21.51
C ILE A 615 5.71 24.65 -20.13
N GLU A 616 4.47 24.79 -19.68
CA GLU A 616 4.04 24.21 -18.41
C GLU A 616 3.94 22.69 -18.47
N PHE A 617 4.25 21.98 -17.38
CA PHE A 617 4.11 20.53 -17.33
C PHE A 617 3.91 19.99 -15.91
N SER A 618 3.39 18.76 -15.82
CA SER A 618 3.46 17.95 -14.61
C SER A 618 3.74 16.48 -14.91
N CYS A 619 2.77 15.73 -15.44
CA CYS A 619 2.85 14.27 -15.48
C CYS A 619 3.93 13.70 -16.42
N ARG A 620 4.23 14.41 -17.53
CA ARG A 620 5.07 13.96 -18.66
C ARG A 620 4.65 12.64 -19.35
N VAL A 621 3.37 12.28 -19.25
CA VAL A 621 2.84 10.98 -19.72
C VAL A 621 1.52 11.11 -20.50
N GLY A 622 1.23 12.28 -21.05
CA GLY A 622 0.04 12.53 -21.89
C GLY A 622 -1.29 12.68 -21.14
N THR A 623 -1.40 12.30 -19.87
CA THR A 623 -2.70 12.24 -19.15
C THR A 623 -3.16 13.54 -18.49
N CYS A 624 -2.26 14.48 -18.16
CA CYS A 624 -2.62 15.62 -17.30
C CYS A 624 -3.04 16.92 -18.01
N GLY A 625 -2.85 17.05 -19.31
CA GLY A 625 -3.22 18.25 -20.10
C GLY A 625 -2.42 19.53 -19.82
N VAL A 626 -1.64 19.60 -18.72
CA VAL A 626 -0.81 20.78 -18.39
C VAL A 626 0.19 21.12 -19.51
N CYS A 627 0.70 20.11 -20.24
CA CYS A 627 1.65 20.30 -21.35
C CYS A 627 1.00 20.58 -22.71
N LYS A 628 -0.25 21.05 -22.75
CA LYS A 628 -0.93 21.51 -23.97
C LYS A 628 -0.21 22.74 -24.53
N VAL A 629 0.13 22.69 -25.82
CA VAL A 629 0.62 23.83 -26.61
C VAL A 629 -0.04 23.80 -27.99
N LYS A 630 -0.31 24.96 -28.58
CA LYS A 630 -0.84 25.03 -29.94
C LYS A 630 0.27 24.88 -30.96
N MET A 631 0.14 23.93 -31.88
CA MET A 631 0.98 23.75 -33.05
C MET A 631 0.38 24.57 -34.20
N THR A 632 1.19 25.42 -34.85
CA THR A 632 0.77 26.24 -35.99
C THR A 632 1.26 25.70 -37.34
N SER A 633 2.29 24.85 -37.34
CA SER A 633 2.75 24.14 -38.55
C SER A 633 3.46 22.84 -38.18
N GLY A 634 3.49 21.89 -39.12
CA GLY A 634 4.25 20.64 -39.01
C GLY A 634 3.41 19.43 -38.59
N GLU A 635 4.09 18.31 -38.32
CA GLU A 635 3.48 17.06 -37.82
C GLU A 635 4.30 16.51 -36.65
N VAL A 636 3.58 16.02 -35.62
CA VAL A 636 4.16 15.35 -34.45
C VAL A 636 3.54 13.97 -34.25
N GLU A 637 4.31 13.04 -33.70
CA GLU A 637 3.81 11.79 -33.13
C GLU A 637 3.62 11.94 -31.62
N MET A 638 2.56 11.35 -31.06
CA MET A 638 2.28 11.33 -29.62
C MET A 638 1.90 9.92 -29.18
N ALA A 639 2.64 9.34 -28.23
CA ALA A 639 2.38 7.99 -27.74
C ALA A 639 1.16 7.87 -26.81
N VAL A 640 0.76 8.97 -26.17
CA VAL A 640 -0.44 9.10 -25.33
C VAL A 640 -1.09 10.45 -25.59
N GLU A 641 -2.40 10.45 -25.87
CA GLU A 641 -3.18 11.64 -26.18
C GLU A 641 -4.34 11.89 -25.20
N ASP A 642 -4.46 11.10 -24.13
CA ASP A 642 -5.61 11.02 -23.21
C ASP A 642 -6.13 12.37 -22.66
N ALA A 643 -5.28 13.40 -22.58
CA ALA A 643 -5.69 14.73 -22.14
C ALA A 643 -6.36 15.60 -23.22
N LEU A 644 -6.19 15.26 -24.50
CA LEU A 644 -6.77 15.97 -25.65
C LEU A 644 -8.21 15.52 -25.90
N ASP A 645 -9.14 16.46 -25.91
CA ASP A 645 -10.50 16.25 -26.43
C ASP A 645 -10.58 16.53 -27.95
N PRO A 646 -11.68 16.20 -28.64
CA PRO A 646 -11.78 16.39 -30.10
C PRO A 646 -11.58 17.85 -30.54
N ASP A 647 -11.97 18.81 -29.70
CA ASP A 647 -11.81 20.24 -29.96
C ASP A 647 -10.34 20.65 -29.85
N ASP A 648 -9.61 20.19 -28.83
CA ASP A 648 -8.14 20.34 -28.76
C ASP A 648 -7.47 19.90 -30.06
N LYS A 649 -7.75 18.68 -30.51
CA LYS A 649 -7.12 18.08 -31.70
C LYS A 649 -7.45 18.87 -32.97
N THR A 650 -8.70 19.28 -33.12
CA THR A 650 -9.17 20.07 -34.28
C THR A 650 -8.53 21.47 -34.31
N ASN A 651 -8.23 22.05 -33.15
CA ASN A 651 -7.54 23.35 -33.04
C ASN A 651 -6.00 23.27 -33.07
N GLY A 652 -5.43 22.09 -33.40
CA GLY A 652 -3.98 21.89 -33.46
C GLY A 652 -3.29 21.90 -32.10
N ILE A 653 -4.00 21.65 -31.00
CA ILE A 653 -3.40 21.54 -29.67
C ILE A 653 -2.73 20.17 -29.53
N ILE A 654 -1.44 20.19 -29.17
CA ILE A 654 -0.61 19.00 -28.97
C ILE A 654 -0.11 18.95 -27.53
N LEU A 655 0.23 17.75 -27.06
CA LEU A 655 0.86 17.54 -25.75
C LEU A 655 2.38 17.58 -25.93
N ALA A 656 3.00 18.73 -25.65
CA ALA A 656 4.45 18.94 -25.80
C ALA A 656 5.29 17.87 -25.09
N CYS A 657 4.77 17.31 -24.01
CA CYS A 657 5.39 16.26 -23.21
C CYS A 657 5.19 14.82 -23.73
N GLN A 658 4.61 14.66 -24.92
CA GLN A 658 4.54 13.41 -25.70
C GLN A 658 4.91 13.63 -27.17
N ALA A 659 4.80 14.87 -27.68
CA ALA A 659 5.04 15.23 -29.06
C ALA A 659 6.52 15.08 -29.48
N LYS A 660 6.78 14.16 -30.40
CA LYS A 660 8.02 14.03 -31.18
C LYS A 660 7.78 14.56 -32.61
N PRO A 661 8.51 15.58 -33.10
CA PRO A 661 8.37 16.08 -34.47
C PRO A 661 8.78 15.03 -35.52
N LYS A 662 7.95 14.83 -36.54
CA LYS A 662 8.31 14.04 -37.74
C LYS A 662 8.92 14.91 -38.85
N ALA A 663 8.49 16.16 -38.91
CA ALA A 663 8.95 17.20 -39.83
C ALA A 663 9.23 18.50 -39.06
N GLU A 664 9.54 19.59 -39.75
CA GLU A 664 9.71 20.89 -39.09
C GLU A 664 8.38 21.37 -38.46
N VAL A 665 8.44 21.80 -37.20
CA VAL A 665 7.25 22.08 -36.37
C VAL A 665 7.34 23.48 -35.74
N THR A 666 6.24 24.22 -35.76
CA THR A 666 6.10 25.50 -35.05
C THR A 666 5.05 25.40 -33.96
N VAL A 667 5.39 25.86 -32.75
CA VAL A 667 4.51 25.87 -31.57
C VAL A 667 4.42 27.27 -30.95
N GLU A 668 3.24 27.62 -30.46
CA GLU A 668 2.95 28.89 -29.78
C GLU A 668 3.41 28.88 -28.31
N ALA A 669 4.72 28.74 -28.10
CA ALA A 669 5.36 28.74 -26.78
C ALA A 669 6.43 29.84 -26.65
#